data_AF-A0A5Q4DGY7-F1
#
_entry.id   AF-A0A5Q4DGY7-F1
#
_cell.length_a   1.000
_cell.length_b   1.000
_cell.length_c   1.000
_cell.angle_alpha   90.00
_cell.angle_beta   90.00
_cell.angle_gamma   90.00
#
_symmetry.space_group_name_H-M   'P 1'
#
loop_
_entity.id
_entity.type
_entity.pdbx_description
1 polymer ?
#
loop_
_entity_poly.entity_id
_entity_poly.type
_entity_poly.pdbx_seq_one_letter_code
_entity_poly.pdbx_strand_id
1 'polypeptide(L)'
;MSLHRDDPGCAHGTKAVRPRNRPGQTEVAYRIGTQPQFMAQMIAAVSADPALKNLRTRSVSDPAIALMDAWAGVLDILSFYQERIANEGWLRTATERRSILELARQIGYELNPGVAASTWLAFTIQASPGGGEVYPMAAGLKVQSIPGPDESPQMFETVETIHARPEWNALRPRMAVPQVIGRATTALWLEGTATGLAPGDLIVLLGAERRANPGSERWDARVLQSVQADAASGLTRVTWTDDLGHSVGRVDPAAMPQVYAFGMRANLFGHNAPDFRAMPEPIQRVFGTPGGRQWANFSITTTARREVDLDQVAEDVLPGSWVILEQGPTRELYRVEEALTRSRADFSLTAKVMRLRFDTDETLVQFGLRTTVVYAQSRALALAQAPLTEPVQGQMLALDGLHPDLFAGQTLILRGRVQTHLQVAPRGRRYRRGTTTVTEPGTPLMFVPQGGGVPVRLSEGEILKLEGPATDEGTAGARLWPVRRADGVPGTVAATGPGDLIPLPPEPPEAAFVPPDDALYTRERVVIRRIDRSSGHAVLVFEDPLARVYWRASVALNGNVALATHGDTRVELTSALTGDTFSETLGSGDASRAMQSFALSQKPLTHVPAATATGGQSTLRVRVDGLLWREVATLYGQPGDARVYMTQVGVDNKVQVQFGDGRFGARLPTGQGNVTASYRIGIGLAGQVRAGQLALAMSQPLGLQAVTNPLPATGAQDPEPLEAARANAPLTVLTLDRVVSVRDFEDFARAFAGVGKAQATLLWSGERQVVHLTVVGADGSRLAPEGIVISNLAAAIDGARHPERRVLISPHTERRFGLRLQVAVDPGRIPAQVLGALRARMLARYGPQGQGLGQGIEASGVIAHAQGCAGVMAVVLAALDGEPPAARPRLLAERARWSASAGGILPAEWMLLDPARLVIEEIQP
;
A
#
# COMPACT_ATOMS: atom_id res chain seq x y z
N MET A 1 -25.48 -27.49 -50.55
CA MET A 1 -26.52 -27.31 -51.57
C MET A 1 -26.50 -28.54 -52.46
N SER A 2 -27.41 -29.48 -52.24
CA SER A 2 -27.89 -30.50 -53.20
C SER A 2 -29.09 -31.16 -52.50
N LEU A 3 -30.28 -30.87 -53.02
CA LEU A 3 -31.57 -31.36 -52.53
C LEU A 3 -31.92 -32.59 -53.37
N HIS A 4 -31.97 -33.78 -52.76
CA HIS A 4 -32.70 -34.90 -53.32
C HIS A 4 -34.07 -35.01 -52.65
N ARG A 5 -35.10 -35.10 -53.49
CA ARG A 5 -36.51 -35.31 -53.15
C ARG A 5 -36.68 -36.73 -52.59
N ASP A 6 -37.39 -36.83 -51.47
CA ASP A 6 -37.91 -38.10 -50.95
C ASP A 6 -39.25 -38.43 -51.63
N ASP A 7 -39.35 -39.64 -52.18
CA ASP A 7 -40.59 -40.29 -52.60
C ASP A 7 -41.14 -41.14 -51.43
N PRO A 8 -42.46 -41.11 -51.12
CA PRO A 8 -43.02 -41.88 -50.00
C PRO A 8 -43.61 -43.20 -50.50
N GLY A 9 -42.87 -44.30 -50.36
CA GLY A 9 -43.45 -45.62 -50.61
C GLY A 9 -42.44 -46.75 -50.77
N CYS A 10 -41.90 -47.26 -49.66
CA CYS A 10 -41.61 -48.68 -49.45
C CYS A 10 -40.96 -48.88 -48.07
N ALA A 11 -41.55 -49.77 -47.27
CA ALA A 11 -41.02 -50.23 -45.98
C ALA A 11 -39.65 -50.90 -46.17
N HIS A 12 -38.58 -50.14 -46.03
CA HIS A 12 -37.23 -50.67 -45.84
C HIS A 12 -36.87 -50.46 -44.37
N GLY A 13 -36.36 -51.52 -43.74
CA GLY A 13 -35.95 -51.52 -42.34
C GLY A 13 -35.18 -50.25 -41.99
N THR A 14 -35.55 -49.62 -40.87
CA THR A 14 -34.90 -48.42 -40.35
C THR A 14 -33.40 -48.65 -40.28
N LYS A 15 -32.64 -48.13 -41.25
CA LYS A 15 -31.17 -48.09 -41.18
C LYS A 15 -30.81 -47.41 -39.87
N ALA A 16 -29.93 -48.02 -39.09
CA ALA A 16 -29.36 -47.39 -37.90
C ALA A 16 -28.76 -46.04 -38.30
N VAL A 17 -29.43 -44.95 -37.94
CA VAL A 17 -28.95 -43.59 -38.21
C VAL A 17 -27.77 -43.37 -37.30
N ARG A 18 -26.55 -43.28 -37.85
CA ARG A 18 -25.39 -42.89 -37.06
C ARG A 18 -25.65 -41.47 -36.51
N PRO A 19 -25.59 -41.26 -35.19
CA PRO A 19 -25.77 -39.93 -34.62
C PRO A 19 -24.73 -38.97 -35.20
N ARG A 20 -25.17 -37.77 -35.59
CA ARG A 20 -24.28 -36.74 -36.16
C ARG A 20 -23.92 -35.72 -35.09
N ASN A 21 -22.66 -35.75 -34.65
CA ASN A 21 -22.15 -34.83 -33.64
C ASN A 21 -21.50 -33.60 -34.30
N ARG A 22 -21.95 -32.40 -33.93
CA ARG A 22 -21.35 -31.13 -34.40
C ARG A 22 -20.20 -30.73 -33.48
N PRO A 23 -19.16 -30.02 -33.99
CA PRO A 23 -18.10 -29.49 -33.14
C PRO A 23 -18.67 -28.59 -32.04
N GLY A 24 -18.10 -28.70 -30.83
CA GLY A 24 -18.46 -27.84 -29.70
C GLY A 24 -19.73 -28.23 -28.95
N GLN A 25 -20.31 -29.42 -29.16
CA GLN A 25 -21.38 -29.91 -28.30
C GLN A 25 -20.89 -30.21 -26.88
N THR A 26 -21.77 -30.10 -25.89
CA THR A 26 -21.48 -30.44 -24.48
C THR A 26 -21.74 -31.92 -24.16
N GLU A 27 -22.31 -32.65 -25.11
CA GLU A 27 -22.59 -34.08 -25.03
C GLU A 27 -22.48 -34.65 -26.46
N VAL A 28 -21.97 -35.87 -26.57
CA VAL A 28 -21.89 -36.63 -27.81
C VAL A 28 -23.06 -37.61 -27.82
N ALA A 29 -23.90 -37.50 -28.85
CA ALA A 29 -24.90 -38.53 -29.13
C ALA A 29 -24.17 -39.76 -29.69
N TYR A 30 -24.31 -40.89 -29.00
CA TYR A 30 -23.69 -42.17 -29.41
C TYR A 30 -24.69 -43.32 -29.34
N ARG A 31 -25.86 -43.11 -28.73
CA ARG A 31 -26.90 -44.13 -28.65
C ARG A 31 -27.40 -44.51 -30.05
N ILE A 32 -27.36 -45.81 -30.36
CA ILE A 32 -27.76 -46.36 -31.66
C ILE A 32 -29.23 -46.79 -31.71
N GLY A 33 -29.88 -46.88 -30.54
CA GLY A 33 -31.30 -47.19 -30.41
C GLY A 33 -31.77 -47.23 -28.95
N THR A 34 -33.08 -47.35 -28.79
CA THR A 34 -33.79 -47.55 -27.52
C THR A 34 -34.51 -48.90 -27.55
N GLN A 35 -34.93 -49.43 -26.40
CA GLN A 35 -35.66 -50.71 -26.36
C GLN A 35 -36.82 -50.78 -27.38
N PRO A 36 -37.71 -49.76 -27.51
CA PRO A 36 -38.81 -49.83 -28.47
C PRO A 36 -38.34 -49.90 -29.93
N GLN A 37 -37.24 -49.21 -30.25
CA GLN A 37 -36.65 -49.19 -31.58
C GLN A 37 -35.98 -50.53 -31.92
N PHE A 38 -35.24 -51.11 -30.97
CA PHE A 38 -34.64 -52.43 -31.15
C PHE A 38 -35.72 -53.51 -31.29
N MET A 39 -36.76 -53.46 -30.46
CA MET A 39 -37.88 -54.39 -30.53
C MET A 39 -38.60 -54.31 -31.88
N ALA A 40 -38.89 -53.10 -32.37
CA ALA A 40 -39.48 -52.91 -33.69
C ALA A 40 -38.60 -53.47 -34.82
N GLN A 41 -37.28 -53.27 -34.74
CA GLN A 41 -36.32 -53.80 -35.72
C GLN A 41 -36.23 -55.33 -35.68
N MET A 42 -36.21 -55.95 -34.50
CA MET A 42 -36.20 -57.42 -34.36
C MET A 42 -37.49 -58.03 -34.91
N ILE A 43 -38.65 -57.45 -34.58
CA ILE A 43 -39.94 -57.90 -35.13
C ILE A 43 -39.94 -57.78 -36.66
N ALA A 44 -39.44 -56.68 -37.21
CA ALA A 44 -39.35 -56.49 -38.65
C ALA A 44 -38.41 -57.51 -39.31
N ALA A 45 -37.24 -57.77 -38.72
CA ALA A 45 -36.27 -58.75 -39.21
C ALA A 45 -36.83 -60.18 -39.20
N VAL A 46 -37.47 -60.58 -38.10
CA VAL A 46 -38.13 -61.89 -37.98
C VAL A 46 -39.28 -62.05 -38.98
N SER A 47 -40.04 -60.97 -39.22
CA SER A 47 -41.13 -60.99 -40.21
C SER A 47 -40.63 -61.13 -41.65
N ALA A 48 -39.38 -60.74 -41.91
CA ALA A 48 -38.74 -60.82 -43.22
C ALA A 48 -37.96 -62.13 -43.43
N ASP A 49 -37.70 -62.91 -42.38
CA ASP A 49 -36.96 -64.16 -42.47
C ASP A 49 -37.85 -65.30 -43.02
N PRO A 50 -37.51 -65.91 -44.16
CA PRO A 50 -38.30 -66.98 -44.76
C PRO A 50 -38.48 -68.21 -43.85
N ALA A 51 -37.51 -68.51 -42.98
CA ALA A 51 -37.56 -69.63 -42.05
C ALA A 51 -38.50 -69.37 -40.86
N LEU A 52 -38.73 -68.10 -40.52
CA LEU A 52 -39.55 -67.68 -39.38
C LEU A 52 -40.92 -67.11 -39.79
N LYS A 53 -41.29 -67.20 -41.07
CA LYS A 53 -42.56 -66.66 -41.64
C LYS A 53 -43.85 -67.09 -40.91
N ASN A 54 -43.80 -68.19 -40.16
CA ASN A 54 -44.94 -68.72 -39.40
C ASN A 54 -45.06 -68.11 -37.98
N LEU A 55 -44.06 -67.36 -37.50
CA LEU A 55 -44.09 -66.68 -36.20
C LEU A 55 -44.90 -65.37 -36.27
N ARG A 56 -46.23 -65.49 -36.27
CA ARG A 56 -47.17 -64.38 -36.48
C ARG A 56 -47.66 -63.67 -35.21
N THR A 57 -47.47 -64.29 -34.05
CA THR A 57 -47.88 -63.71 -32.76
C THR A 57 -47.17 -62.39 -32.48
N ARG A 58 -47.89 -61.42 -31.91
CA ARG A 58 -47.35 -60.14 -31.41
C ARG A 58 -47.76 -59.89 -29.96
N SER A 59 -48.25 -60.92 -29.28
CA SER A 59 -48.64 -60.83 -27.87
C SER A 59 -47.40 -60.71 -27.00
N VAL A 60 -47.42 -59.77 -26.06
CA VAL A 60 -46.39 -59.64 -25.02
C VAL A 60 -46.30 -60.87 -24.10
N SER A 61 -47.33 -61.72 -24.09
CA SER A 61 -47.34 -62.99 -23.35
C SER A 61 -46.72 -64.16 -24.10
N ASP A 62 -46.30 -63.98 -25.36
CA ASP A 62 -45.66 -65.04 -26.14
C ASP A 62 -44.17 -65.16 -25.80
N PRO A 63 -43.63 -66.37 -25.56
CA PRO A 63 -42.22 -66.55 -25.20
C PRO A 63 -41.22 -66.00 -26.22
N ALA A 64 -41.52 -66.03 -27.52
CA ALA A 64 -40.62 -65.49 -28.55
C ALA A 64 -40.60 -63.96 -28.55
N ILE A 65 -41.75 -63.33 -28.29
CA ILE A 65 -41.87 -61.87 -28.13
C ILE A 65 -41.20 -61.43 -26.83
N ALA A 66 -41.41 -62.16 -25.73
CA ALA A 66 -40.75 -61.90 -24.45
C ALA A 66 -39.21 -62.02 -24.54
N LEU A 67 -38.70 -63.00 -25.30
CA LEU A 67 -37.26 -63.14 -25.55
C LEU A 67 -36.69 -61.97 -26.36
N MET A 68 -37.40 -61.52 -27.41
CA MET A 68 -37.00 -60.34 -28.17
C MET A 68 -37.04 -59.07 -27.32
N ASP A 69 -38.06 -58.92 -26.47
CA ASP A 69 -38.18 -57.79 -25.56
C ASP A 69 -37.02 -57.77 -24.54
N ALA A 70 -36.70 -58.93 -23.94
CA ALA A 70 -35.54 -59.07 -23.06
C ALA A 70 -34.23 -58.70 -23.77
N TRP A 71 -34.03 -59.14 -25.01
CA TRP A 71 -32.84 -58.81 -25.79
C TRP A 71 -32.80 -57.32 -26.20
N ALA A 72 -33.95 -56.74 -26.57
CA ALA A 72 -34.07 -55.31 -26.84
C ALA A 72 -33.74 -54.47 -25.59
N GLY A 73 -34.14 -54.93 -24.39
CA GLY A 73 -33.74 -54.34 -23.12
C GLY A 73 -32.22 -54.41 -22.88
N VAL A 74 -31.59 -55.56 -23.16
CA VAL A 74 -30.12 -55.70 -23.08
C VAL A 74 -29.42 -54.74 -24.04
N LEU A 75 -29.88 -54.65 -25.30
CA LEU A 75 -29.31 -53.72 -26.28
C LEU A 75 -29.48 -52.25 -25.87
N ASP A 76 -30.59 -51.91 -25.23
CA ASP A 76 -30.82 -50.57 -24.72
C ASP A 76 -29.83 -50.19 -23.61
N ILE A 77 -29.66 -51.09 -22.63
CA ILE A 77 -28.68 -50.93 -21.55
C ILE A 77 -27.25 -50.81 -22.12
N LEU A 78 -26.88 -51.67 -23.07
CA LEU A 78 -25.57 -51.61 -23.72
C LEU A 78 -25.37 -50.29 -24.48
N SER A 79 -26.38 -49.84 -25.23
CA SER A 79 -26.31 -48.59 -25.98
C SER A 79 -26.23 -47.37 -25.05
N PHE A 80 -26.91 -47.40 -23.90
CA PHE A 80 -26.82 -46.37 -22.87
C PHE A 80 -25.41 -46.29 -22.25
N TYR A 81 -24.83 -47.44 -21.86
CA TYR A 81 -23.48 -47.44 -21.28
C TYR A 81 -22.41 -47.05 -22.31
N GLN A 82 -22.54 -47.46 -23.56
CA GLN A 82 -21.61 -47.02 -24.62
C GLN A 82 -21.65 -45.51 -24.83
N GLU A 83 -22.83 -44.88 -24.74
CA GLU A 83 -22.93 -43.42 -24.82
C GLU A 83 -22.30 -42.72 -23.62
N ARG A 84 -22.49 -43.25 -22.41
CA ARG A 84 -21.79 -42.76 -21.21
C ARG A 84 -20.27 -42.87 -21.36
N ILE A 85 -19.76 -44.02 -21.78
CA ILE A 85 -18.32 -44.24 -22.02
C ILE A 85 -17.79 -43.32 -23.11
N ALA A 86 -18.54 -43.14 -24.21
CA ALA A 86 -18.14 -42.24 -25.28
C ALA A 86 -17.98 -40.81 -24.75
N ASN A 87 -18.96 -40.31 -23.98
CA ASN A 87 -18.90 -38.97 -23.41
C ASN A 87 -17.68 -38.77 -22.49
N GLU A 88 -17.18 -39.79 -21.80
CA GLU A 88 -15.94 -39.74 -21.01
C GLU A 88 -14.65 -39.59 -21.86
N GLY A 89 -14.70 -39.76 -23.17
CA GLY A 89 -13.54 -39.73 -24.07
C GLY A 89 -13.01 -38.34 -24.46
N TRP A 90 -13.72 -37.26 -24.13
CA TRP A 90 -13.31 -35.89 -24.47
C TRP A 90 -13.39 -34.95 -23.26
N LEU A 91 -12.41 -34.05 -23.13
CA LEU A 91 -12.33 -33.08 -22.01
C LEU A 91 -13.60 -32.23 -21.88
N ARG A 92 -14.31 -31.93 -22.97
CA ARG A 92 -15.52 -31.10 -22.92
C ARG A 92 -16.76 -31.86 -22.46
N THR A 93 -16.81 -33.17 -22.66
CA THR A 93 -18.02 -33.99 -22.44
C THR A 93 -17.90 -34.95 -21.28
N ALA A 94 -16.68 -35.25 -20.83
CA ALA A 94 -16.45 -36.15 -19.70
C ALA A 94 -17.18 -35.63 -18.46
N THR A 95 -17.60 -36.49 -17.54
CA THR A 95 -18.25 -36.08 -16.30
C THR A 95 -17.52 -36.62 -15.08
N GLU A 96 -16.77 -37.71 -15.22
CA GLU A 96 -16.00 -38.28 -14.13
C GLU A 96 -14.68 -37.52 -13.93
N ARG A 97 -14.35 -37.27 -12.66
CA ARG A 97 -13.07 -36.65 -12.26
C ARG A 97 -11.87 -37.41 -12.83
N ARG A 98 -11.92 -38.75 -12.81
CA ARG A 98 -10.85 -39.60 -13.31
C ARG A 98 -10.60 -39.37 -14.81
N SER A 99 -11.65 -39.37 -15.62
CA SER A 99 -11.53 -39.15 -17.07
C SER A 99 -10.88 -37.80 -17.38
N ILE A 100 -11.29 -36.74 -16.69
CA ILE A 100 -10.74 -35.39 -16.89
C ILE A 100 -9.25 -35.35 -16.52
N LEU A 101 -8.87 -35.92 -15.37
CA LEU A 101 -7.48 -36.00 -14.92
C LEU A 101 -6.62 -36.75 -15.95
N GLU A 102 -7.03 -37.95 -16.37
CA GLU A 102 -6.24 -38.76 -17.30
C GLU A 102 -6.18 -38.15 -18.71
N LEU A 103 -7.27 -37.57 -19.21
CA LEU A 103 -7.26 -36.86 -20.50
C LEU A 103 -6.37 -35.63 -20.47
N ALA A 104 -6.38 -34.87 -19.37
CA ALA A 104 -5.49 -33.74 -19.18
C ALA A 104 -4.01 -34.17 -19.12
N ARG A 105 -3.71 -35.28 -18.43
CA ARG A 105 -2.34 -35.83 -18.36
C ARG A 105 -1.81 -36.27 -19.70
N GLN A 106 -2.66 -36.75 -20.61
CA GLN A 106 -2.23 -37.12 -21.97
C GLN A 106 -1.62 -35.94 -22.75
N ILE A 107 -2.00 -34.70 -22.41
CA ILE A 107 -1.43 -33.49 -22.99
C ILE A 107 -0.43 -32.79 -22.05
N GLY A 108 0.03 -33.49 -21.01
CA GLY A 108 1.02 -32.97 -20.05
C GLY A 108 0.46 -31.97 -19.05
N TYR A 109 -0.87 -31.87 -18.89
CA TYR A 109 -1.52 -30.99 -17.92
C TYR A 109 -1.89 -31.76 -16.66
N GLU A 110 -1.41 -31.29 -15.51
CA GLU A 110 -1.91 -31.69 -14.19
C GLU A 110 -2.74 -30.53 -13.64
N LEU A 111 -3.86 -30.84 -12.97
CA LEU A 111 -4.70 -29.82 -12.36
C LEU A 111 -3.88 -28.98 -11.38
N ASN A 112 -4.06 -27.66 -11.45
CA ASN A 112 -3.32 -26.76 -10.60
C ASN A 112 -3.62 -27.08 -9.12
N PRO A 113 -2.59 -27.36 -8.31
CA PRO A 113 -2.79 -27.54 -6.88
C PRO A 113 -3.21 -26.21 -6.26
N GLY A 114 -3.86 -26.28 -5.10
CA GLY A 114 -4.11 -25.06 -4.34
C GLY A 114 -2.80 -24.48 -3.83
N VAL A 115 -2.71 -23.15 -3.81
CA VAL A 115 -1.54 -22.40 -3.35
C VAL A 115 -1.84 -21.74 -2.01
N ALA A 116 -0.86 -21.76 -1.12
CA ALA A 116 -0.91 -21.16 0.20
C ALA A 116 -0.95 -19.64 0.14
N ALA A 117 -1.71 -19.03 1.06
CA ALA A 117 -1.64 -17.60 1.30
C ALA A 117 -0.27 -17.21 1.85
N SER A 118 0.11 -15.95 1.69
CA SER A 118 1.33 -15.39 2.27
C SER A 118 1.06 -14.04 2.93
N THR A 119 1.83 -13.73 3.97
CA THR A 119 1.82 -12.43 4.64
C THR A 119 3.14 -12.17 5.35
N TRP A 120 3.31 -10.95 5.83
CA TRP A 120 4.45 -10.54 6.64
C TRP A 120 4.09 -10.62 8.12
N LEU A 121 4.90 -11.35 8.89
CA LEU A 121 4.83 -11.35 10.35
C LEU A 121 5.75 -10.26 10.89
N ALA A 122 5.23 -9.43 11.79
CA ALA A 122 6.00 -8.49 12.58
C ALA A 122 6.12 -9.00 14.01
N PHE A 123 7.35 -9.05 14.51
CA PHE A 123 7.67 -9.53 15.85
C PHE A 123 7.94 -8.34 16.78
N THR A 124 7.46 -8.47 18.02
CA THR A 124 7.83 -7.59 19.12
C THR A 124 8.80 -8.34 20.01
N ILE A 125 10.02 -7.81 20.14
CA ILE A 125 11.09 -8.42 20.91
C ILE A 125 11.29 -7.67 22.22
N GLN A 126 11.23 -8.38 23.34
CA GLN A 126 11.58 -7.85 24.64
C GLN A 126 13.02 -8.21 24.96
N ALA A 127 13.82 -7.20 25.32
CA ALA A 127 15.20 -7.44 25.76
C ALA A 127 15.20 -8.20 27.09
N SER A 128 15.98 -9.28 27.17
CA SER A 128 16.17 -10.02 28.42
C SER A 128 17.41 -9.51 29.16
N PRO A 129 17.38 -9.34 30.50
CA PRO A 129 18.58 -9.01 31.28
C PRO A 129 19.66 -10.10 31.07
N GLY A 130 20.82 -9.70 30.53
CA GLY A 130 21.91 -10.62 30.17
C GLY A 130 21.73 -11.37 28.84
N GLY A 131 20.66 -11.10 28.10
CA GLY A 131 20.47 -11.57 26.72
C GLY A 131 21.29 -10.78 25.71
N GLY A 132 21.52 -11.36 24.53
CA GLY A 132 22.16 -10.65 23.41
C GLY A 132 21.29 -9.52 22.84
N GLU A 133 21.86 -8.69 21.97
CA GLU A 133 21.12 -7.65 21.25
C GLU A 133 20.31 -8.19 20.06
N VAL A 134 20.60 -9.42 19.65
CA VAL A 134 20.04 -10.09 18.46
C VAL A 134 19.35 -11.38 18.86
N TYR A 135 18.13 -11.56 18.37
CA TYR A 135 17.23 -12.67 18.68
C TYR A 135 16.83 -13.38 17.38
N PRO A 136 17.36 -14.58 17.09
CA PRO A 136 17.07 -15.28 15.85
C PRO A 136 15.65 -15.86 15.88
N MET A 137 14.79 -15.43 14.96
CA MET A 137 13.51 -16.08 14.69
C MET A 137 13.73 -17.02 13.51
N ALA A 138 13.79 -18.32 13.78
CA ALA A 138 14.11 -19.33 12.78
C ALA A 138 13.03 -19.45 11.69
N ALA A 139 13.44 -19.84 10.48
CA ALA A 139 12.52 -20.38 9.48
C ALA A 139 11.75 -21.59 10.05
N GLY A 140 10.47 -21.72 9.71
CA GLY A 140 9.58 -22.74 10.25
C GLY A 140 8.94 -22.38 11.60
N LEU A 141 9.13 -21.15 12.10
CA LEU A 141 8.41 -20.66 13.28
C LEU A 141 6.91 -20.62 12.98
N LYS A 142 6.16 -21.44 13.71
CA LYS A 142 4.72 -21.63 13.54
C LYS A 142 3.92 -20.55 14.29
N VAL A 143 2.98 -19.91 13.60
CA VAL A 143 2.05 -18.92 14.15
C VAL A 143 0.63 -19.25 13.70
N GLN A 144 -0.31 -19.24 14.63
CA GLN A 144 -1.72 -19.55 14.37
C GLN A 144 -2.59 -18.31 14.39
N SER A 145 -3.64 -18.35 13.57
CA SER A 145 -4.68 -17.34 13.56
C SER A 145 -5.66 -17.53 14.71
N ILE A 146 -6.14 -16.42 15.24
CA ILE A 146 -7.32 -16.38 16.11
C ILE A 146 -8.54 -16.31 15.18
N PRO A 147 -9.36 -17.37 15.06
CA PRO A 147 -10.50 -17.36 14.15
C PRO A 147 -11.57 -16.35 14.58
N GLY A 148 -12.26 -15.75 13.60
CA GLY A 148 -13.54 -15.08 13.83
C GLY A 148 -14.70 -16.06 14.06
N PRO A 149 -15.93 -15.55 14.24
CA PRO A 149 -17.13 -16.40 14.23
C PRO A 149 -17.19 -17.22 12.93
N ASP A 150 -17.42 -18.53 13.04
CA ASP A 150 -17.49 -19.48 11.92
C ASP A 150 -16.20 -19.70 11.11
N GLU A 151 -15.04 -19.23 11.61
CA GLU A 151 -13.73 -19.50 11.00
C GLU A 151 -12.97 -20.61 11.74
N SER A 152 -12.13 -21.36 11.03
CA SER A 152 -11.19 -22.33 11.63
C SER A 152 -9.81 -21.72 11.81
N PRO A 153 -9.05 -22.08 12.88
CA PRO A 153 -7.67 -21.64 13.03
C PRO A 153 -6.80 -22.05 11.84
N GLN A 154 -6.00 -21.12 11.33
CA GLN A 154 -5.08 -21.32 10.21
C GLN A 154 -3.64 -21.26 10.71
N MET A 155 -2.77 -22.12 10.18
CA MET A 155 -1.36 -22.19 10.56
C MET A 155 -0.47 -21.53 9.51
N PHE A 156 0.48 -20.71 9.97
CA PHE A 156 1.49 -20.07 9.14
C PHE A 156 2.87 -20.41 9.67
N GLU A 157 3.83 -20.46 8.75
CA GLU A 157 5.26 -20.65 9.08
C GLU A 157 6.11 -19.59 8.41
N THR A 158 7.08 -19.07 9.15
CA THR A 158 8.15 -18.22 8.59
C THR A 158 8.93 -19.00 7.53
N VAL A 159 9.26 -18.36 6.42
CA VAL A 159 10.01 -19.01 5.32
C VAL A 159 11.52 -18.78 5.43
N GLU A 160 11.91 -17.81 6.25
CA GLU A 160 13.29 -17.35 6.41
C GLU A 160 13.60 -17.13 7.89
N THR A 161 14.89 -17.23 8.23
CA THR A 161 15.38 -16.85 9.55
C THR A 161 15.66 -15.36 9.56
N ILE A 162 15.13 -14.64 10.54
CA ILE A 162 15.47 -13.22 10.76
C ILE A 162 16.23 -13.03 12.06
N HIS A 163 17.07 -12.00 12.09
CA HIS A 163 17.82 -11.57 13.27
C HIS A 163 17.12 -10.36 13.90
N ALA A 164 16.12 -10.63 14.74
CA ALA A 164 15.27 -9.59 15.31
C ALA A 164 15.99 -8.84 16.44
N ARG A 165 15.66 -7.56 16.62
CA ARG A 165 16.25 -6.67 17.63
C ARG A 165 15.19 -5.85 18.37
N PRO A 166 15.27 -5.66 19.69
CA PRO A 166 14.32 -4.83 20.43
C PRO A 166 14.19 -3.39 19.89
N GLU A 167 15.30 -2.78 19.47
CA GLU A 167 15.36 -1.44 18.87
C GLU A 167 14.58 -1.31 17.55
N TRP A 168 14.31 -2.43 16.86
CA TRP A 168 13.56 -2.44 15.60
C TRP A 168 12.06 -2.66 15.80
N ASN A 169 11.57 -2.77 17.03
CA ASN A 169 10.13 -2.88 17.29
C ASN A 169 9.38 -1.62 16.81
N ALA A 170 10.00 -0.45 16.95
CA ALA A 170 9.41 0.84 16.62
C ALA A 170 10.48 1.90 16.32
N LEU A 171 11.03 1.88 15.11
CA LEU A 171 11.88 2.94 14.58
C LEU A 171 11.04 4.18 14.31
N ARG A 172 11.44 5.35 14.80
CA ARG A 172 10.66 6.58 14.67
C ARG A 172 11.29 7.55 13.68
N PRO A 173 10.47 8.34 12.97
CA PRO A 173 11.01 9.40 12.15
C PRO A 173 11.66 10.47 13.03
N ARG A 174 12.63 11.17 12.47
CA ARG A 174 13.16 12.39 13.04
C ARG A 174 12.03 13.41 13.20
N MET A 175 11.93 13.97 14.42
CA MET A 175 10.86 14.91 14.81
C MET A 175 11.31 16.38 14.81
N ALA A 176 12.62 16.65 14.85
CA ALA A 176 13.15 18.00 14.86
C ALA A 176 14.52 18.06 14.18
N VAL A 177 14.89 19.24 13.69
CA VAL A 177 16.17 19.53 13.05
C VAL A 177 16.81 20.78 13.64
N PRO A 178 18.16 20.88 13.66
CA PRO A 178 18.85 22.12 13.94
C PRO A 178 18.29 23.26 13.10
N GLN A 179 18.03 24.41 13.74
CA GLN A 179 17.57 25.60 13.05
C GLN A 179 18.71 26.22 12.26
N VAL A 180 18.52 26.39 10.95
CA VAL A 180 19.47 27.13 10.11
C VAL A 180 19.12 28.61 10.22
N ILE A 181 20.02 29.38 10.81
CA ILE A 181 19.88 30.82 10.98
C ILE A 181 20.72 31.50 9.91
N GLY A 182 20.08 32.26 9.03
CA GLY A 182 20.72 33.00 7.94
C GLY A 182 19.97 34.29 7.64
N ARG A 183 20.38 35.01 6.59
CA ARG A 183 19.83 36.34 6.27
C ARG A 183 18.30 36.35 6.14
N ALA A 184 17.72 35.34 5.50
CA ALA A 184 16.27 35.25 5.30
C ALA A 184 15.49 34.70 6.52
N THR A 185 16.16 34.39 7.63
CA THR A 185 15.49 33.87 8.83
C THR A 185 14.65 34.97 9.47
N THR A 186 13.36 34.71 9.59
CA THR A 186 12.36 35.61 10.18
C THR A 186 11.56 34.95 11.31
N ALA A 187 11.94 33.72 11.68
CA ALA A 187 11.32 32.98 12.76
C ALA A 187 12.34 32.08 13.47
N LEU A 188 12.14 31.88 14.78
CA LEU A 188 12.92 30.96 15.61
C LEU A 188 12.03 30.17 16.56
N TRP A 189 12.50 29.00 16.94
CA TRP A 189 11.98 28.20 18.04
C TRP A 189 12.88 28.34 19.27
N LEU A 190 12.27 28.65 20.41
CA LEU A 190 12.92 28.76 21.71
C LEU A 190 12.45 27.60 22.61
N GLU A 191 13.33 27.13 23.49
CA GLU A 191 12.97 26.12 24.48
C GLU A 191 12.04 26.71 25.54
N GLY A 192 11.02 25.96 25.92
CA GLY A 192 10.03 26.34 26.93
C GLY A 192 8.88 27.19 26.37
N THR A 193 7.77 27.20 27.10
CA THR A 193 6.57 28.01 26.83
C THR A 193 6.52 29.29 27.66
N ALA A 194 7.18 29.30 28.82
CA ALA A 194 7.26 30.45 29.72
C ALA A 194 8.48 31.34 29.39
N THR A 195 8.62 31.75 28.13
CA THR A 195 9.74 32.62 27.72
C THR A 195 9.61 34.03 28.29
N GLY A 196 8.40 34.48 28.67
CA GLY A 196 8.15 35.85 29.14
C GLY A 196 8.27 36.91 28.04
N LEU A 197 8.21 36.49 26.77
CA LEU A 197 8.22 37.35 25.60
C LEU A 197 6.81 37.71 25.15
N ALA A 198 6.65 38.91 24.63
CA ALA A 198 5.43 39.42 24.00
C ALA A 198 5.71 40.05 22.63
N PRO A 199 4.71 40.15 21.74
CA PRO A 199 4.83 40.97 20.53
C PRO A 199 5.25 42.41 20.88
N GLY A 200 6.30 42.90 20.23
CA GLY A 200 6.91 44.21 20.48
C GLY A 200 8.18 44.19 21.35
N ASP A 201 8.52 43.04 21.94
CA ASP A 201 9.77 42.87 22.68
C ASP A 201 10.97 42.81 21.74
N LEU A 202 12.13 43.22 22.25
CA LEU A 202 13.40 43.18 21.53
C LEU A 202 14.16 41.90 21.90
N ILE A 203 14.55 41.14 20.89
CA ILE A 203 15.53 40.06 21.03
C ILE A 203 16.83 40.42 20.33
N VAL A 204 17.95 39.88 20.81
CA VAL A 204 19.25 39.98 20.17
C VAL A 204 19.77 38.59 19.84
N LEU A 205 20.17 38.40 18.60
CA LEU A 205 20.93 37.25 18.14
C LEU A 205 22.41 37.64 18.19
N LEU A 206 23.14 37.13 19.18
CA LEU A 206 24.53 37.49 19.44
C LEU A 206 25.47 36.39 18.99
N GLY A 207 26.36 36.68 18.04
CA GLY A 207 27.44 35.76 17.63
C GLY A 207 28.56 35.65 18.67
N ALA A 208 29.31 34.54 18.60
CA ALA A 208 30.55 34.40 19.37
C ALA A 208 31.60 35.46 18.95
N GLU A 209 31.48 35.96 17.72
CA GLU A 209 32.33 37.00 17.14
C GLU A 209 32.25 38.32 17.91
N ARG A 210 31.04 38.78 18.27
CA ARG A 210 30.85 39.98 19.10
C ARG A 210 31.38 39.81 20.52
N ARG A 211 31.44 38.59 21.04
CA ARG A 211 32.07 38.31 22.36
C ARG A 211 33.59 38.37 22.31
N ALA A 212 34.17 37.87 21.22
CA ALA A 212 35.63 37.81 21.05
C ALA A 212 36.21 39.17 20.63
N ASN A 213 35.45 39.95 19.86
CA ASN A 213 35.85 41.27 19.40
C ASN A 213 34.72 42.29 19.65
N PRO A 214 34.94 43.29 20.53
CA PRO A 214 33.94 44.31 20.81
C PRO A 214 33.43 45.08 19.59
N GLY A 215 34.26 45.28 18.55
CA GLY A 215 33.85 45.97 17.33
C GLY A 215 33.31 45.07 16.21
N SER A 216 32.80 43.89 16.55
CA SER A 216 32.19 43.00 15.54
C SER A 216 30.69 43.23 15.41
N GLU A 217 30.26 43.65 14.22
CA GLU A 217 28.84 43.85 13.89
C GLU A 217 28.05 42.56 13.58
N ARG A 218 28.58 41.39 13.99
CA ARG A 218 27.89 40.10 13.83
C ARG A 218 26.93 39.84 14.98
N TRP A 219 25.94 40.73 15.09
CA TRP A 219 24.81 40.62 16.01
C TRP A 219 23.59 41.27 15.37
N ASP A 220 22.40 40.85 15.77
CA ASP A 220 21.15 41.34 15.20
C ASP A 220 20.12 41.60 16.29
N ALA A 221 19.59 42.83 16.37
CA ALA A 221 18.45 43.14 17.23
C ALA A 221 17.13 43.11 16.43
N ARG A 222 16.17 42.28 16.81
CA ARG A 222 14.88 42.14 16.14
C ARG A 222 13.72 42.34 17.11
N VAL A 223 12.74 43.13 16.68
CA VAL A 223 11.50 43.35 17.42
C VAL A 223 10.52 42.25 17.02
N LEU A 224 9.95 41.57 18.01
CA LEU A 224 9.07 40.45 17.77
C LEU A 224 7.71 40.90 17.22
N GLN A 225 7.29 40.30 16.11
CA GLN A 225 5.97 40.45 15.52
C GLN A 225 4.95 39.53 16.18
N SER A 226 5.33 38.28 16.46
CA SER A 226 4.47 37.31 17.12
C SER A 226 5.26 36.40 18.05
N VAL A 227 4.59 35.94 19.10
CA VAL A 227 5.09 34.97 20.08
C VAL A 227 3.98 33.95 20.26
N GLN A 228 4.25 32.70 19.93
CA GLN A 228 3.30 31.59 19.98
C GLN A 228 3.90 30.48 20.83
N ALA A 229 3.37 30.31 22.04
CA ALA A 229 3.71 29.18 22.88
C ALA A 229 2.97 27.93 22.37
N ASP A 230 3.71 26.87 22.10
CA ASP A 230 3.19 25.55 21.77
C ASP A 230 3.37 24.64 22.99
N ALA A 231 2.30 24.50 23.77
CA ALA A 231 2.28 23.65 24.95
C ALA A 231 2.48 22.16 24.63
N ALA A 232 2.14 21.71 23.42
CA ALA A 232 2.28 20.31 23.05
C ALA A 232 3.73 19.90 22.80
N SER A 233 4.52 20.80 22.19
CA SER A 233 5.96 20.58 21.97
C SER A 233 6.84 21.14 23.09
N GLY A 234 6.29 21.96 23.99
CA GLY A 234 7.05 22.65 25.03
C GLY A 234 7.95 23.75 24.48
N LEU A 235 7.63 24.29 23.31
CA LEU A 235 8.44 25.28 22.58
C LEU A 235 7.69 26.60 22.43
N THR A 236 8.44 27.67 22.17
CA THR A 236 7.86 28.96 21.75
C THR A 236 8.37 29.33 20.37
N ARG A 237 7.46 29.57 19.42
CA ARG A 237 7.79 30.15 18.13
C ARG A 237 7.74 31.67 18.22
N VAL A 238 8.81 32.33 17.82
CA VAL A 238 8.86 33.79 17.68
C VAL A 238 9.07 34.16 16.23
N THR A 239 8.46 35.25 15.77
CA THR A 239 8.62 35.75 14.40
C THR A 239 8.90 37.25 14.38
N TRP A 240 9.56 37.73 13.33
CA TRP A 240 9.80 39.15 13.05
C TRP A 240 9.80 39.40 11.53
N THR A 241 9.94 40.66 11.10
CA THR A 241 9.78 41.04 9.68
C THR A 241 11.08 41.18 8.92
N ASP A 242 12.11 41.71 9.58
CA ASP A 242 13.33 42.17 8.90
C ASP A 242 14.37 41.04 8.79
N ASP A 243 14.99 40.91 7.62
CA ASP A 243 16.11 39.98 7.38
C ASP A 243 17.23 40.18 8.40
N LEU A 244 17.98 39.13 8.70
CA LEU A 244 19.17 39.17 9.56
C LEU A 244 20.41 39.70 8.81
N GLY A 245 21.36 40.25 9.55
CA GLY A 245 22.56 40.91 9.06
C GLY A 245 22.30 42.33 8.53
N HIS A 246 23.38 43.00 8.16
CA HIS A 246 23.33 44.36 7.60
C HIS A 246 23.56 44.34 6.09
N SER A 247 22.71 45.04 5.35
CA SER A 247 22.83 45.21 3.89
C SER A 247 23.91 46.25 3.55
N VAL A 248 24.02 47.30 4.35
CA VAL A 248 25.07 48.31 4.27
C VAL A 248 26.34 47.75 4.91
N GLY A 249 27.45 47.71 4.16
CA GLY A 249 28.72 47.10 4.63
C GLY A 249 28.80 45.57 4.50
N ARG A 250 27.72 44.90 4.07
CA ARG A 250 27.62 43.45 3.81
C ARG A 250 28.11 42.58 4.98
N VAL A 251 27.58 42.84 6.18
CA VAL A 251 27.84 42.01 7.36
C VAL A 251 26.86 40.85 7.39
N ASP A 252 27.37 39.63 7.40
CA ASP A 252 26.55 38.42 7.53
C ASP A 252 26.04 38.26 8.97
N PRO A 253 24.85 37.66 9.16
CA PRO A 253 24.35 37.38 10.50
C PRO A 253 25.29 36.43 11.25
N ALA A 254 25.17 36.44 12.57
CA ALA A 254 25.90 35.53 13.44
C ALA A 254 25.71 34.07 13.01
N ALA A 255 26.80 33.31 12.92
CA ALA A 255 26.76 31.93 12.41
C ALA A 255 26.08 30.94 13.37
N MET A 256 26.31 31.08 14.68
CA MET A 256 25.69 30.29 15.75
C MET A 256 25.28 31.23 16.90
N PRO A 257 24.20 32.02 16.73
CA PRO A 257 23.86 33.06 17.69
C PRO A 257 23.32 32.47 18.99
N GLN A 258 23.64 33.14 20.10
CA GLN A 258 22.86 33.02 21.33
C GLN A 258 21.77 34.08 21.33
N VAL A 259 20.56 33.71 21.77
CA VAL A 259 19.43 34.63 21.80
C VAL A 259 19.34 35.28 23.18
N TYR A 260 19.18 36.60 23.20
CA TYR A 260 18.97 37.38 24.42
C TYR A 260 17.67 38.16 24.34
N ALA A 261 16.93 38.21 25.43
CA ALA A 261 15.81 39.13 25.63
C ALA A 261 16.18 40.19 26.67
N PHE A 262 15.55 41.35 26.60
CA PHE A 262 15.84 42.48 27.49
C PHE A 262 14.61 42.78 28.34
N GLY A 263 14.73 42.61 29.66
CA GLY A 263 13.62 42.76 30.60
C GLY A 263 13.29 44.22 30.94
N MET A 264 14.18 45.16 30.60
CA MET A 264 14.07 46.54 31.07
C MET A 264 14.32 47.54 29.95
N ARG A 265 13.48 48.58 29.91
CA ARG A 265 13.72 49.82 29.15
C ARG A 265 13.97 50.96 30.13
N ALA A 266 15.09 51.65 29.97
CA ALA A 266 15.51 52.78 30.80
C ALA A 266 15.91 53.99 29.93
N ASN A 267 16.17 55.12 30.57
CA ASN A 267 16.72 56.29 29.91
C ASN A 267 18.10 56.62 30.48
N LEU A 268 18.81 57.50 29.80
CA LEU A 268 20.04 58.08 30.34
C LEU A 268 19.72 59.19 31.35
N PHE A 269 20.57 59.36 32.35
CA PHE A 269 20.47 60.48 33.28
C PHE A 269 20.57 61.81 32.52
N GLY A 270 19.59 62.70 32.74
CA GLY A 270 19.44 63.94 31.98
C GLY A 270 18.38 63.90 30.87
N HIS A 271 17.75 62.75 30.58
CA HIS A 271 16.70 62.67 29.54
C HIS A 271 15.53 63.63 29.81
N ASN A 272 15.16 63.76 31.08
CA ASN A 272 14.09 64.61 31.60
C ASN A 272 14.60 65.95 32.13
N ALA A 273 15.85 66.35 31.82
CA ALA A 273 16.36 67.65 32.24
C ALA A 273 15.42 68.77 31.76
N PRO A 274 15.19 69.84 32.54
CA PRO A 274 14.36 70.94 32.07
C PRO A 274 14.86 71.53 30.74
N ASP A 275 13.96 72.09 29.93
CA ASP A 275 14.36 72.84 28.73
C ASP A 275 15.21 74.04 29.19
N PHE A 276 16.47 74.06 28.77
CA PHE A 276 17.41 75.08 29.20
C PHE A 276 16.94 76.50 28.87
N ARG A 277 16.18 76.66 27.77
CA ARG A 277 15.64 77.95 27.33
C ARG A 277 14.61 78.52 28.31
N ALA A 278 14.01 77.67 29.14
CA ALA A 278 13.06 78.06 30.18
C ALA A 278 13.72 78.35 31.53
N MET A 279 15.04 78.18 31.66
CA MET A 279 15.76 78.45 32.91
C MET A 279 15.90 79.96 33.18
N PRO A 280 15.93 80.42 34.44
CA PRO A 280 16.22 81.82 34.76
C PRO A 280 17.61 82.26 34.24
N GLU A 281 17.74 83.52 33.82
CA GLU A 281 18.97 84.09 33.26
C GLU A 281 20.25 83.84 34.09
N PRO A 282 20.24 83.88 35.45
CA PRO A 282 21.41 83.55 36.25
C PRO A 282 21.89 82.10 36.09
N ILE A 283 20.96 81.15 35.96
CA ILE A 283 21.27 79.73 35.69
C ILE A 283 21.79 79.58 34.26
N GLN A 284 21.21 80.31 33.30
CA GLN A 284 21.65 80.25 31.91
C GLN A 284 23.10 80.74 31.72
N ARG A 285 23.50 81.80 32.44
CA ARG A 285 24.87 82.33 32.40
C ARG A 285 25.91 81.39 32.99
N VAL A 286 25.58 80.66 34.06
CA VAL A 286 26.55 79.83 34.79
C VAL A 286 26.64 78.41 34.22
N PHE A 287 25.54 77.83 33.77
CA PHE A 287 25.45 76.41 33.41
C PHE A 287 25.15 76.15 31.92
N GLY A 288 25.19 77.19 31.08
CA GLY A 288 24.93 77.11 29.64
C GLY A 288 26.18 77.03 28.77
N THR A 289 25.99 76.67 27.50
CA THR A 289 27.05 76.82 26.49
C THR A 289 27.24 78.29 26.07
N PRO A 290 28.40 78.70 25.54
CA PRO A 290 28.59 80.04 24.99
C PRO A 290 27.57 80.33 23.87
N GLY A 291 26.74 81.36 24.03
CA GLY A 291 25.58 81.66 23.15
C GLY A 291 24.28 80.88 23.46
N GLY A 292 24.20 80.32 24.68
CA GLY A 292 23.47 79.10 25.07
C GLY A 292 21.98 78.99 24.78
N ARG A 293 21.64 77.94 24.02
CA ARG A 293 20.30 77.34 23.92
C ARG A 293 20.21 75.96 24.59
N GLN A 294 21.27 75.52 25.29
CA GLN A 294 21.38 74.20 25.91
C GLN A 294 22.28 74.21 27.15
N TRP A 295 22.07 73.26 28.07
CA TRP A 295 22.96 72.98 29.20
C TRP A 295 24.41 72.70 28.72
N ALA A 296 25.40 73.18 29.47
CA ALA A 296 26.81 72.83 29.24
C ALA A 296 27.01 71.33 29.43
N ASN A 297 27.85 70.69 28.60
CA ASN A 297 28.15 69.25 28.68
C ASN A 297 26.92 68.33 28.57
N PHE A 298 25.86 68.76 27.87
CA PHE A 298 24.61 68.00 27.72
C PHE A 298 24.70 66.88 26.67
N SER A 299 25.63 65.97 26.90
CA SER A 299 25.92 64.78 26.11
C SER A 299 26.55 63.71 27.01
N ILE A 300 26.83 62.53 26.46
CA ILE A 300 27.64 61.53 27.18
C ILE A 300 29.10 62.00 27.17
N THR A 301 29.51 62.76 28.17
CA THR A 301 30.89 63.30 28.28
C THR A 301 31.92 62.27 28.75
N THR A 302 31.44 61.10 29.16
CA THR A 302 32.24 59.99 29.68
C THR A 302 32.54 58.91 28.63
N THR A 303 32.37 59.21 27.34
CA THR A 303 32.63 58.28 26.22
C THR A 303 34.05 57.71 26.27
N ALA A 304 35.07 58.54 26.49
CA ALA A 304 36.47 58.10 26.62
C ALA A 304 36.73 57.16 27.81
N ARG A 305 35.83 57.15 28.80
CA ARG A 305 35.85 56.21 29.94
C ARG A 305 34.92 55.00 29.72
N ARG A 306 34.20 54.96 28.60
CA ARG A 306 33.17 53.96 28.27
C ARG A 306 32.04 53.92 29.29
N GLU A 307 31.76 55.04 29.96
CA GLU A 307 30.74 55.08 31.01
C GLU A 307 29.45 55.77 30.54
N VAL A 308 28.31 55.24 30.94
CA VAL A 308 26.99 55.89 30.86
C VAL A 308 26.28 55.79 32.20
N ASP A 309 25.42 56.77 32.50
CA ASP A 309 24.60 56.76 33.70
C ASP A 309 23.13 56.58 33.32
N LEU A 310 22.50 55.53 33.84
CA LEU A 310 21.05 55.35 33.75
C LEU A 310 20.34 56.28 34.73
N ASP A 311 19.15 56.74 34.37
CA ASP A 311 18.33 57.63 35.22
C ASP A 311 17.75 56.94 36.47
N GLN A 312 17.92 55.63 36.58
CA GLN A 312 17.44 54.79 37.68
C GLN A 312 18.44 53.71 38.06
N VAL A 313 18.30 53.15 39.26
CA VAL A 313 19.09 52.00 39.72
C VAL A 313 18.47 50.73 39.16
N ALA A 314 19.29 49.89 38.52
CA ALA A 314 18.87 48.63 37.90
C ALA A 314 19.73 47.48 38.44
N GLU A 315 19.36 46.91 39.59
CA GLU A 315 20.19 45.95 40.33
C GLU A 315 20.44 44.64 39.55
N ASP A 316 19.53 44.25 38.66
CA ASP A 316 19.69 43.05 37.81
C ASP A 316 20.61 43.28 36.59
N VAL A 317 21.15 44.50 36.40
CA VAL A 317 22.16 44.80 35.37
C VAL A 317 23.54 44.49 35.95
N LEU A 318 23.99 43.26 35.71
CA LEU A 318 25.25 42.74 36.26
C LEU A 318 26.42 42.88 35.27
N PRO A 319 27.68 42.92 35.75
CA PRO A 319 28.84 42.72 34.91
C PRO A 319 28.72 41.44 34.06
N GLY A 320 29.01 41.55 32.77
CA GLY A 320 28.84 40.50 31.77
C GLY A 320 27.49 40.48 31.06
N SER A 321 26.50 41.24 31.54
CA SER A 321 25.22 41.44 30.83
C SER A 321 25.39 42.33 29.60
N TRP A 322 24.39 42.29 28.72
CA TRP A 322 24.33 43.09 27.50
C TRP A 322 23.36 44.25 27.67
N VAL A 323 23.69 45.38 27.06
CA VAL A 323 22.87 46.59 27.02
C VAL A 323 22.83 47.12 25.59
N ILE A 324 21.66 47.53 25.12
CA ILE A 324 21.51 48.25 23.84
C ILE A 324 21.22 49.71 24.11
N LEU A 325 21.93 50.59 23.43
CA LEU A 325 21.51 51.98 23.26
C LEU A 325 20.84 52.13 21.90
N GLU A 326 19.64 52.70 21.88
CA GLU A 326 18.86 52.93 20.68
C GLU A 326 18.50 54.42 20.56
N GLN A 327 18.78 55.02 19.40
CA GLN A 327 18.36 56.36 19.05
C GLN A 327 18.02 56.44 17.55
N GLY A 328 16.74 56.58 17.24
CA GLY A 328 16.28 56.57 15.84
C GLY A 328 16.63 55.25 15.15
N PRO A 329 17.31 55.25 13.97
CA PRO A 329 17.74 54.03 13.31
C PRO A 329 19.02 53.42 13.91
N THR A 330 19.73 54.15 14.78
CA THR A 330 21.02 53.73 15.34
C THR A 330 20.78 52.85 16.57
N ARG A 331 21.35 51.65 16.55
CA ARG A 331 21.42 50.73 17.68
C ARG A 331 22.85 50.30 17.87
N GLU A 332 23.31 50.29 19.11
CA GLU A 332 24.63 49.75 19.45
C GLU A 332 24.51 48.80 20.64
N LEU A 333 25.27 47.71 20.58
CA LEU A 333 25.27 46.67 21.61
C LEU A 333 26.57 46.74 22.42
N TYR A 334 26.42 46.88 23.73
CA TYR A 334 27.53 46.97 24.68
C TYR A 334 27.50 45.84 25.68
N ARG A 335 28.67 45.33 26.06
CA ARG A 335 28.81 44.43 27.21
C ARG A 335 29.18 45.24 28.44
N VAL A 336 28.47 45.03 29.54
CA VAL A 336 28.75 45.69 30.82
C VAL A 336 30.01 45.08 31.43
N GLU A 337 31.07 45.87 31.62
CA GLU A 337 32.26 45.48 32.39
C GLU A 337 32.06 45.75 33.89
N GLU A 338 31.32 46.81 34.21
CA GLU A 338 31.13 47.28 35.59
C GLU A 338 29.77 47.98 35.72
N ALA A 339 29.08 47.76 36.84
CA ALA A 339 27.82 48.43 37.18
C ALA A 339 27.88 48.92 38.63
N LEU A 340 27.79 50.24 38.83
CA LEU A 340 27.90 50.87 40.15
C LEU A 340 26.76 51.86 40.39
N THR A 341 26.14 51.78 41.56
CA THR A 341 25.20 52.81 42.00
C THR A 341 25.97 54.06 42.47
N ARG A 342 25.60 55.23 41.95
CA ARG A 342 26.17 56.52 42.36
C ARG A 342 25.08 57.59 42.55
N SER A 343 25.39 58.63 43.30
CA SER A 343 24.57 59.85 43.29
C SER A 343 25.15 60.82 42.26
N ARG A 344 24.31 61.36 41.38
CA ARG A 344 24.72 62.32 40.35
C ARG A 344 23.82 63.55 40.42
N ALA A 345 24.44 64.73 40.33
CA ALA A 345 23.76 66.02 40.30
C ALA A 345 24.27 66.85 39.11
N ASP A 346 23.50 66.91 38.03
CA ASP A 346 23.74 67.76 36.86
C ASP A 346 22.40 68.23 36.27
N PHE A 347 22.42 69.29 35.47
CA PHE A 347 21.24 69.78 34.72
C PHE A 347 20.02 70.10 35.60
N SER A 348 20.25 70.58 36.83
CA SER A 348 19.24 70.79 37.88
C SER A 348 18.50 69.53 38.36
N LEU A 349 19.03 68.34 38.04
CA LEU A 349 18.54 67.06 38.50
C LEU A 349 19.51 66.47 39.51
N THR A 350 18.98 65.85 40.57
CA THR A 350 19.75 65.01 41.49
C THR A 350 19.05 63.67 41.61
N ALA A 351 19.75 62.58 41.26
CA ALA A 351 19.20 61.23 41.38
C ALA A 351 20.29 60.23 41.77
N LYS A 352 19.85 59.08 42.29
CA LYS A 352 20.66 57.87 42.31
C LYS A 352 20.62 57.25 40.92
N VAL A 353 21.78 57.09 40.32
CA VAL A 353 21.98 56.56 38.96
C VAL A 353 22.70 55.22 39.04
N MET A 354 22.49 54.37 38.03
CA MET A 354 23.37 53.23 37.78
C MET A 354 24.40 53.63 36.71
N ARG A 355 25.66 53.73 37.11
CA ARG A 355 26.79 53.94 36.20
C ARG A 355 27.23 52.61 35.63
N LEU A 356 27.15 52.47 34.31
CA LEU A 356 27.62 51.31 33.57
C LEU A 356 28.91 51.67 32.83
N ARG A 357 29.94 50.82 32.94
CA ARG A 357 31.13 50.85 32.08
C ARG A 357 31.05 49.75 31.05
N PHE A 358 31.27 50.08 29.79
CA PHE A 358 31.15 49.17 28.65
C PHE A 358 32.49 48.65 28.13
N ASP A 359 32.44 47.56 27.37
CA ASP A 359 33.59 46.94 26.71
C ASP A 359 34.20 47.81 25.60
N THR A 360 33.37 48.59 24.90
CA THR A 360 33.77 49.51 23.82
C THR A 360 33.14 50.90 23.99
N ASP A 361 33.76 51.95 23.43
CA ASP A 361 33.19 53.30 23.26
C ASP A 361 32.65 53.53 21.84
N GLU A 362 32.65 52.50 21.00
CA GLU A 362 32.15 52.54 19.63
C GLU A 362 30.74 53.13 19.58
N THR A 363 30.55 54.06 18.66
CA THR A 363 29.34 54.87 18.43
C THR A 363 28.75 55.59 19.65
N LEU A 364 29.35 55.50 20.83
CA LEU A 364 28.79 56.00 22.10
C LEU A 364 28.58 57.53 22.07
N VAL A 365 29.44 58.26 21.35
CA VAL A 365 29.35 59.71 21.15
C VAL A 365 28.13 60.14 20.32
N GLN A 366 27.50 59.22 19.57
CA GLN A 366 26.34 59.51 18.72
C GLN A 366 25.02 59.52 19.51
N PHE A 367 25.01 58.96 20.72
CA PHE A 367 23.84 58.87 21.58
C PHE A 367 23.66 60.14 22.43
N GLY A 368 22.48 60.74 22.36
CA GLY A 368 22.08 61.92 23.13
C GLY A 368 21.27 61.54 24.37
N LEU A 369 21.37 62.34 25.44
CA LEU A 369 20.74 62.01 26.73
C LEU A 369 19.20 61.92 26.67
N ARG A 370 18.53 62.72 25.83
CA ARG A 370 17.05 62.79 25.75
C ARG A 370 16.40 61.74 24.85
N THR A 371 17.13 61.34 23.83
CA THR A 371 16.61 60.58 22.69
C THR A 371 17.05 59.12 22.71
N THR A 372 17.96 58.76 23.61
CA THR A 372 18.47 57.41 23.75
C THR A 372 17.58 56.60 24.68
N VAL A 373 17.10 55.48 24.17
CA VAL A 373 16.45 54.42 24.96
C VAL A 373 17.50 53.36 25.26
N VAL A 374 17.53 52.92 26.51
CA VAL A 374 18.43 51.85 26.98
C VAL A 374 17.63 50.58 27.16
N TYR A 375 18.00 49.50 26.46
CA TYR A 375 17.50 48.16 26.76
C TYR A 375 18.52 47.45 27.64
N ALA A 376 18.11 47.04 28.84
CA ALA A 376 18.96 46.42 29.84
C ALA A 376 18.31 45.15 30.41
N GLN A 377 18.94 44.56 31.43
CA GLN A 377 18.54 43.26 32.03
C GLN A 377 18.48 42.15 30.97
N SER A 378 19.60 41.95 30.25
CA SER A 378 19.69 40.90 29.25
C SER A 378 19.61 39.51 29.88
N ARG A 379 18.73 38.65 29.36
CA ARG A 379 18.56 37.24 29.74
C ARG A 379 18.78 36.36 28.51
N ALA A 380 19.65 35.35 28.64
CA ALA A 380 19.82 34.35 27.59
C ALA A 380 18.58 33.46 27.47
N LEU A 381 18.20 33.14 26.23
CA LEU A 381 17.14 32.22 25.87
C LEU A 381 17.75 31.05 25.10
N ALA A 382 17.37 29.82 25.47
CA ALA A 382 17.84 28.63 24.80
C ALA A 382 17.14 28.46 23.44
N LEU A 383 17.93 28.29 22.38
CA LEU A 383 17.44 27.92 21.06
C LEU A 383 17.04 26.44 21.07
N ALA A 384 15.81 26.16 20.63
CA ALA A 384 15.35 24.79 20.43
C ALA A 384 15.80 24.23 19.07
N GLN A 385 15.56 22.95 18.82
CA GLN A 385 15.52 22.46 17.44
C GLN A 385 14.18 22.84 16.79
N ALA A 386 14.16 23.12 15.48
CA ALA A 386 12.91 23.35 14.75
C ALA A 386 12.13 22.04 14.62
N PRO A 387 10.84 22.00 15.01
CA PRO A 387 9.98 20.86 14.72
C PRO A 387 9.92 20.59 13.22
N LEU A 388 10.09 19.32 12.83
CA LEU A 388 9.77 18.86 11.49
C LEU A 388 8.27 18.60 11.44
N THR A 389 7.52 19.49 10.80
CA THR A 389 6.06 19.38 10.69
C THR A 389 5.63 18.65 9.42
N GLU A 390 6.46 18.63 8.37
CA GLU A 390 6.10 18.02 7.08
C GLU A 390 5.61 16.57 7.23
N PRO A 391 4.47 16.22 6.59
CA PRO A 391 3.98 14.85 6.57
C PRO A 391 5.02 13.87 5.98
N VAL A 392 4.97 12.62 6.43
CA VAL A 392 5.84 11.56 5.91
C VAL A 392 5.24 11.01 4.61
N GLN A 393 5.98 11.11 3.51
CA GLN A 393 5.60 10.66 2.17
C GLN A 393 6.84 10.47 1.29
N GLY A 394 6.65 9.98 0.05
CA GLY A 394 7.74 9.80 -0.91
C GLY A 394 8.67 8.64 -0.56
N GLN A 395 9.91 8.68 -1.03
CA GLN A 395 10.86 7.55 -0.89
C GLN A 395 11.85 7.70 0.28
N MET A 396 11.89 8.86 0.95
CA MET A 396 12.95 9.16 1.91
C MET A 396 12.39 9.40 3.31
N LEU A 397 13.01 8.78 4.32
CA LEU A 397 12.66 8.97 5.72
C LEU A 397 13.91 9.04 6.61
N ALA A 398 14.16 10.20 7.21
CA ALA A 398 15.14 10.34 8.27
C ALA A 398 14.59 9.77 9.58
N LEU A 399 15.35 8.89 10.24
CA LEU A 399 15.06 8.34 11.56
C LEU A 399 15.64 9.22 12.67
N ASP A 400 15.16 9.03 13.90
CA ASP A 400 15.65 9.71 15.10
C ASP A 400 17.02 9.19 15.59
N GLY A 401 17.49 8.03 15.10
CA GLY A 401 18.80 7.44 15.40
C GLY A 401 19.62 6.98 14.18
N LEU A 402 20.81 6.44 14.43
CA LEU A 402 21.76 5.95 13.39
C LEU A 402 21.51 4.52 12.90
N HIS A 403 20.91 3.66 13.73
CA HIS A 403 20.57 2.26 13.44
C HIS A 403 21.60 1.56 12.52
N PRO A 404 22.82 1.28 13.01
CA PRO A 404 23.93 0.79 12.19
C PRO A 404 23.64 -0.59 11.57
N ASP A 405 22.83 -1.40 12.23
CA ASP A 405 22.52 -2.76 11.82
C ASP A 405 21.42 -2.87 10.75
N LEU A 406 20.74 -1.77 10.38
CA LEU A 406 19.82 -1.78 9.25
C LEU A 406 20.60 -1.95 7.94
N PHE A 407 20.03 -2.70 6.99
CA PHE A 407 20.69 -3.04 5.72
C PHE A 407 19.76 -2.87 4.50
N ALA A 408 20.35 -2.70 3.31
CA ALA A 408 19.60 -2.64 2.05
C ALA A 408 18.98 -4.01 1.72
N GLY A 409 17.78 -4.02 1.16
CA GLY A 409 16.93 -5.20 0.95
C GLY A 409 16.09 -5.58 2.16
N GLN A 410 16.30 -4.97 3.33
CA GLN A 410 15.50 -5.26 4.52
C GLN A 410 14.06 -4.77 4.34
N THR A 411 13.10 -5.65 4.62
CA THR A 411 11.67 -5.32 4.64
C THR A 411 11.29 -4.73 6.00
N LEU A 412 10.56 -3.62 5.99
CA LEU A 412 9.96 -3.01 7.17
C LEU A 412 8.44 -2.91 6.99
N ILE A 413 7.72 -2.86 8.11
CA ILE A 413 6.31 -2.48 8.13
C ILE A 413 6.19 -1.08 8.71
N LEU A 414 5.71 -0.13 7.90
CA LEU A 414 5.35 1.20 8.37
C LEU A 414 3.92 1.18 8.91
N ARG A 415 3.71 1.75 10.09
CA ARG A 415 2.40 2.02 10.71
C ARG A 415 2.27 3.52 10.97
N GLY A 416 1.15 4.13 10.59
CA GLY A 416 0.89 5.55 10.85
C GLY A 416 -0.56 5.96 10.58
N ARG A 417 -0.99 7.08 11.15
CA ARG A 417 -2.28 7.72 10.81
C ARG A 417 -2.11 8.49 9.50
N VAL A 418 -3.09 8.36 8.60
CA VAL A 418 -3.06 9.05 7.31
C VAL A 418 -3.27 10.55 7.53
N GLN A 419 -2.47 11.37 6.87
CA GLN A 419 -2.65 12.81 6.83
C GLN A 419 -3.81 13.15 5.90
N THR A 420 -4.86 13.76 6.45
CA THR A 420 -6.09 14.04 5.68
C THR A 420 -6.27 15.51 5.33
N HIS A 421 -5.74 16.43 6.14
CA HIS A 421 -5.97 17.87 5.96
C HIS A 421 -4.69 18.69 6.07
N LEU A 422 -4.57 19.69 5.21
CA LEU A 422 -3.54 20.72 5.29
C LEU A 422 -4.22 22.08 5.42
N GLN A 423 -3.61 22.99 6.17
CA GLN A 423 -4.08 24.37 6.31
C GLN A 423 -3.10 25.32 5.60
N VAL A 424 -3.62 26.27 4.84
CA VAL A 424 -2.81 27.34 4.25
C VAL A 424 -2.23 28.20 5.36
N ALA A 425 -0.90 28.28 5.44
CA ALA A 425 -0.24 29.03 6.49
C ALA A 425 -0.51 30.55 6.37
N PRO A 426 -0.46 31.31 7.48
CA PRO A 426 -0.44 32.77 7.43
C PRO A 426 0.81 33.27 6.70
N ARG A 427 0.65 34.18 5.73
CA ARG A 427 1.75 34.71 4.88
C ARG A 427 1.87 36.24 4.93
N GLY A 428 0.90 36.94 5.53
CA GLY A 428 0.92 38.40 5.68
C GLY A 428 1.97 38.92 6.66
N ARG A 429 2.64 40.01 6.29
CA ARG A 429 3.49 40.82 7.20
C ARG A 429 2.59 41.73 8.02
N ARG A 430 2.72 41.71 9.34
CA ARG A 430 2.12 42.70 10.24
C ARG A 430 3.22 43.50 10.91
N TYR A 431 3.25 44.81 10.69
CA TYR A 431 4.20 45.68 11.36
C TYR A 431 3.51 46.93 11.90
N ARG A 432 4.08 47.52 12.96
CA ARG A 432 3.64 48.83 13.44
C ARG A 432 4.33 49.92 12.63
N ARG A 433 3.55 50.81 12.04
CA ARG A 433 4.01 52.08 11.47
C ARG A 433 3.44 53.20 12.33
N GLY A 434 4.23 53.68 13.28
CA GLY A 434 3.76 54.60 14.33
C GLY A 434 2.74 53.92 15.25
N THR A 435 1.55 54.51 15.41
CA THR A 435 0.43 53.95 16.20
C THR A 435 -0.44 52.96 15.41
N THR A 436 -0.21 52.80 14.11
CA THR A 436 -1.08 51.97 13.23
C THR A 436 -0.41 50.63 12.91
N THR A 437 -1.15 49.53 13.04
CA THR A 437 -0.71 48.21 12.57
C THR A 437 -1.03 48.08 11.09
N VAL A 438 0.00 47.99 10.24
CA VAL A 438 -0.12 47.75 8.80
C VAL A 438 0.00 46.25 8.54
N THR A 439 -0.94 45.68 7.77
CA THR A 439 -0.87 44.29 7.30
C THR A 439 -0.62 44.29 5.79
N GLU A 440 0.56 43.86 5.36
CA GLU A 440 0.87 43.61 3.95
C GLU A 440 0.63 42.12 3.64
N PRO A 441 -0.28 41.77 2.71
CA PRO A 441 -0.53 40.38 2.35
C PRO A 441 0.69 39.77 1.65
N GLY A 442 1.08 38.55 2.05
CA GLY A 442 2.11 37.78 1.35
C GLY A 442 1.64 37.28 -0.01
N THR A 443 2.57 36.78 -0.83
CA THR A 443 2.23 36.11 -2.10
C THR A 443 1.30 34.93 -1.79
N PRO A 444 0.08 34.92 -2.34
CA PRO A 444 -0.88 33.87 -2.02
C PRO A 444 -0.52 32.56 -2.71
N LEU A 445 -0.95 31.44 -2.12
CA LEU A 445 -0.97 30.16 -2.80
C LEU A 445 -2.11 30.14 -3.83
N MET A 446 -1.83 29.51 -4.97
CA MET A 446 -2.80 29.35 -6.06
C MET A 446 -3.24 27.89 -6.13
N PHE A 447 -4.55 27.68 -6.18
CA PHE A 447 -5.19 26.41 -6.45
C PHE A 447 -5.55 26.28 -7.93
N VAL A 448 -5.19 25.18 -8.56
CA VAL A 448 -5.48 24.89 -9.96
C VAL A 448 -6.51 23.75 -10.03
N PRO A 449 -7.75 23.99 -10.49
CA PRO A 449 -8.77 22.94 -10.59
C PRO A 449 -8.37 21.81 -11.55
N GLN A 450 -8.68 20.56 -11.17
CA GLN A 450 -8.53 19.41 -12.04
C GLN A 450 -9.56 19.45 -13.18
N GLY A 451 -9.11 19.32 -14.44
CA GLY A 451 -9.98 19.35 -15.62
C GLY A 451 -9.96 20.67 -16.41
N GLY A 452 -9.14 21.64 -16.00
CA GLY A 452 -9.01 22.94 -16.67
C GLY A 452 -9.89 24.00 -16.01
N GLY A 453 -9.32 25.17 -15.74
CA GLY A 453 -9.97 26.28 -15.04
C GLY A 453 -8.98 27.39 -14.71
N VAL A 454 -9.50 28.55 -14.29
CA VAL A 454 -8.67 29.68 -13.85
C VAL A 454 -8.11 29.38 -12.46
N PRO A 455 -6.80 29.54 -12.22
CA PRO A 455 -6.24 29.39 -10.88
C PRO A 455 -6.92 30.29 -9.85
N VAL A 456 -7.29 29.73 -8.71
CA VAL A 456 -8.01 30.41 -7.63
C VAL A 456 -7.03 30.76 -6.51
N ARG A 457 -7.11 31.99 -6.01
CA ARG A 457 -6.34 32.43 -4.85
C ARG A 457 -6.86 31.74 -3.58
N LEU A 458 -5.98 31.09 -2.83
CA LEU A 458 -6.32 30.51 -1.53
C LEU A 458 -6.22 31.54 -0.41
N SER A 459 -7.11 31.41 0.58
CA SER A 459 -7.13 32.26 1.77
C SER A 459 -6.20 31.68 2.85
N GLU A 460 -5.59 32.55 3.65
CA GLU A 460 -4.86 32.12 4.84
C GLU A 460 -5.80 31.40 5.81
N GLY A 461 -5.38 30.27 6.38
CA GLY A 461 -6.20 29.44 7.25
C GLY A 461 -7.18 28.51 6.52
N GLU A 462 -7.31 28.60 5.18
CA GLU A 462 -8.15 27.69 4.40
C GLU A 462 -7.68 26.24 4.55
N ILE A 463 -8.61 25.32 4.81
CA ILE A 463 -8.35 23.90 5.02
C ILE A 463 -8.59 23.15 3.69
N LEU A 464 -7.62 22.33 3.32
CA LEU A 464 -7.58 21.56 2.10
C LEU A 464 -7.52 20.07 2.46
N LYS A 465 -8.38 19.26 1.86
CA LYS A 465 -8.36 17.79 2.03
C LYS A 465 -7.35 17.18 1.07
N LEU A 466 -6.42 16.36 1.55
CA LEU A 466 -5.45 15.67 0.71
C LEU A 466 -6.09 14.54 -0.07
N GLU A 467 -5.69 14.41 -1.34
CA GLU A 467 -6.12 13.30 -2.22
C GLU A 467 -5.01 12.29 -2.50
N GLY A 468 -3.76 12.64 -2.21
CA GLY A 468 -2.61 11.78 -2.46
C GLY A 468 -1.27 12.43 -2.07
N PRO A 469 -0.16 11.73 -2.33
CA PRO A 469 1.18 12.28 -2.10
C PRO A 469 1.49 13.44 -3.06
N ALA A 470 2.31 14.37 -2.59
CA ALA A 470 2.81 15.47 -3.40
C ALA A 470 3.83 14.98 -4.43
N THR A 471 3.89 15.64 -5.58
CA THR A 471 4.85 15.36 -6.65
C THR A 471 5.77 16.56 -6.88
N ASP A 472 7.03 16.30 -7.23
CA ASP A 472 7.99 17.36 -7.51
C ASP A 472 7.66 18.10 -8.82
N GLU A 473 7.72 19.43 -8.79
CA GLU A 473 7.59 20.28 -9.98
C GLU A 473 8.98 20.56 -10.55
N GLY A 474 9.28 20.00 -11.73
CA GLY A 474 10.63 19.74 -12.24
C GLY A 474 11.60 20.90 -12.50
N THR A 475 11.40 22.12 -11.97
CA THR A 475 12.36 23.23 -12.16
C THR A 475 12.48 24.26 -11.02
N ALA A 476 11.58 24.30 -10.02
CA ALA A 476 11.57 25.40 -9.03
C ALA A 476 11.59 24.98 -7.55
N GLY A 477 11.84 23.69 -7.25
CA GLY A 477 11.80 23.17 -5.88
C GLY A 477 10.40 23.19 -5.24
N ALA A 478 9.36 23.51 -6.01
CA ALA A 478 7.98 23.46 -5.59
C ALA A 478 7.46 22.01 -5.59
N ARG A 479 6.61 21.69 -4.63
CA ARG A 479 5.83 20.45 -4.59
C ARG A 479 4.38 20.75 -4.97
N LEU A 480 3.84 19.95 -5.88
CA LEU A 480 2.43 19.98 -6.28
C LEU A 480 1.64 19.03 -5.38
N TRP A 481 0.72 19.60 -4.61
CA TRP A 481 -0.13 18.87 -3.67
C TRP A 481 -1.51 18.62 -4.28
N PRO A 482 -1.91 17.35 -4.53
CA PRO A 482 -3.26 17.02 -4.95
C PRO A 482 -4.22 17.17 -3.77
N VAL A 483 -5.15 18.10 -3.89
CA VAL A 483 -6.07 18.48 -2.81
C VAL A 483 -7.49 18.70 -3.32
N ARG A 484 -8.45 18.57 -2.41
CA ARG A 484 -9.85 18.95 -2.60
C ARG A 484 -10.19 20.09 -1.66
N ARG A 485 -10.80 21.13 -2.21
CA ARG A 485 -11.31 22.27 -1.44
C ARG A 485 -12.63 21.91 -0.74
N ALA A 486 -13.06 22.77 0.19
CA ALA A 486 -14.31 22.58 0.94
C ALA A 486 -15.57 22.58 0.05
N ASP A 487 -15.50 23.23 -1.14
CA ASP A 487 -16.55 23.21 -2.16
C ASP A 487 -16.65 21.88 -2.93
N GLY A 488 -15.77 20.92 -2.63
CA GLY A 488 -15.73 19.62 -3.27
C GLY A 488 -14.94 19.57 -4.58
N VAL A 489 -14.33 20.68 -5.03
CA VAL A 489 -13.55 20.72 -6.27
C VAL A 489 -12.14 20.14 -6.05
N PRO A 490 -11.73 19.09 -6.80
CA PRO A 490 -10.36 18.57 -6.76
C PRO A 490 -9.42 19.42 -7.62
N GLY A 491 -8.14 19.48 -7.25
CA GLY A 491 -7.13 20.25 -7.97
C GLY A 491 -5.75 20.13 -7.32
N THR A 492 -4.84 21.03 -7.68
CA THR A 492 -3.47 21.04 -7.17
C THR A 492 -3.08 22.40 -6.58
N VAL A 493 -2.17 22.37 -5.60
CA VAL A 493 -1.55 23.56 -5.02
C VAL A 493 -0.04 23.41 -5.08
N ALA A 494 0.65 24.39 -5.67
CA ALA A 494 2.11 24.46 -5.66
C ALA A 494 2.60 25.15 -4.38
N ALA A 495 3.42 24.47 -3.58
CA ALA A 495 4.04 25.00 -2.38
C ALA A 495 5.56 24.88 -2.46
N THR A 496 6.28 25.96 -2.14
CA THR A 496 7.75 26.03 -2.27
C THR A 496 8.48 25.94 -0.93
N GLY A 497 7.81 26.25 0.18
CA GLY A 497 8.41 26.25 1.52
C GLY A 497 7.83 25.20 2.48
N PRO A 498 8.65 24.66 3.42
CA PRO A 498 8.23 23.69 4.45
C PRO A 498 7.19 24.22 5.46
N GLY A 499 6.77 25.48 5.34
CA GLY A 499 5.76 26.13 6.18
C GLY A 499 4.59 26.72 5.41
N ASP A 500 4.47 26.44 4.11
CA ASP A 500 3.40 26.99 3.26
C ASP A 500 2.04 26.35 3.53
N LEU A 501 2.07 25.07 3.84
CA LEU A 501 0.93 24.23 4.20
C LEU A 501 1.23 23.57 5.55
N ILE A 502 0.42 23.91 6.55
CA ILE A 502 0.53 23.38 7.91
C ILE A 502 -0.30 22.10 7.97
N PRO A 503 0.30 20.93 8.25
CA PRO A 503 -0.48 19.72 8.40
C PRO A 503 -1.27 19.76 9.71
N LEU A 504 -2.55 19.47 9.61
CA LEU A 504 -3.42 19.40 10.77
C LEU A 504 -3.44 17.99 11.36
N PRO A 505 -3.49 17.82 12.68
CA PRO A 505 -3.68 16.50 13.27
C PRO A 505 -4.92 15.82 12.66
N PRO A 506 -4.86 14.52 12.34
CA PRO A 506 -6.05 13.84 11.86
C PRO A 506 -7.11 13.88 12.96
N GLU A 507 -8.30 14.40 12.63
CA GLU A 507 -9.40 14.51 13.59
C GLU A 507 -9.72 13.13 14.20
N PRO A 508 -10.04 13.06 15.50
CA PRO A 508 -10.65 11.85 16.05
C PRO A 508 -11.99 11.61 15.34
N PRO A 509 -12.39 10.35 15.12
CA PRO A 509 -13.67 10.07 14.47
C PRO A 509 -14.82 10.78 15.21
N GLU A 510 -15.67 11.50 14.46
CA GLU A 510 -16.86 12.16 15.00
C GLU A 510 -17.69 11.17 15.84
N ALA A 511 -18.11 11.64 17.02
CA ALA A 511 -18.65 10.81 18.08
C ALA A 511 -19.88 9.97 17.65
N ALA A 512 -19.69 8.65 17.59
CA ALA A 512 -20.70 7.60 17.84
C ALA A 512 -20.04 6.22 18.07
N PHE A 513 -18.79 6.04 17.61
CA PHE A 513 -17.98 4.85 17.87
C PHE A 513 -16.49 5.26 17.84
N VAL A 514 -15.79 5.17 18.98
CA VAL A 514 -14.32 5.24 18.97
C VAL A 514 -13.85 3.84 18.59
N PRO A 515 -13.35 3.60 17.36
CA PRO A 515 -12.84 2.29 17.01
C PRO A 515 -11.63 1.97 17.90
N PRO A 516 -11.26 0.68 18.08
CA PRO A 516 -10.04 0.32 18.77
C PRO A 516 -8.87 1.13 18.21
N ASP A 517 -7.97 1.61 19.06
CA ASP A 517 -6.89 2.57 18.72
C ASP A 517 -6.10 2.16 17.46
N ASP A 518 -5.99 0.85 17.22
CA ASP A 518 -5.27 0.25 16.09
C ASP A 518 -5.98 0.35 14.72
N ALA A 519 -7.28 0.65 14.68
CA ALA A 519 -8.04 0.86 13.45
C ALA A 519 -7.82 2.26 12.84
N LEU A 520 -7.31 3.21 13.63
CA LEU A 520 -6.95 4.55 13.16
C LEU A 520 -5.63 4.59 12.38
N TYR A 521 -4.87 3.50 12.43
CA TYR A 521 -3.57 3.38 11.79
C TYR A 521 -3.69 2.60 10.48
N THR A 522 -2.99 3.08 9.47
CA THR A 522 -2.76 2.30 8.25
C THR A 522 -1.38 1.65 8.33
N ARG A 523 -1.24 0.49 7.68
CA ARG A 523 0.05 -0.17 7.50
C ARG A 523 0.37 -0.31 6.03
N GLU A 524 1.64 -0.23 5.71
CA GLU A 524 2.17 -0.63 4.42
C GLU A 524 3.56 -1.26 4.55
N ARG A 525 3.90 -2.11 3.59
CA ARG A 525 5.23 -2.71 3.47
C ARG A 525 6.15 -1.73 2.75
N VAL A 526 7.37 -1.56 3.26
CA VAL A 526 8.44 -0.84 2.58
C VAL A 526 9.71 -1.67 2.57
N VAL A 527 10.53 -1.52 1.53
CA VAL A 527 11.84 -2.19 1.42
C VAL A 527 12.92 -1.13 1.34
N ILE A 528 13.98 -1.29 2.13
CA ILE A 528 15.11 -0.37 2.13
C ILE A 528 15.94 -0.58 0.87
N ARG A 529 15.97 0.40 -0.04
CA ARG A 529 16.89 0.38 -1.20
C ARG A 529 18.32 0.72 -0.80
N ARG A 530 18.48 1.77 0.01
CA ARG A 530 19.77 2.20 0.56
C ARG A 530 19.57 2.99 1.85
N ILE A 531 20.65 3.17 2.60
CA ILE A 531 20.68 3.95 3.84
C ILE A 531 21.81 4.97 3.73
N ASP A 532 21.50 6.24 3.97
CA ASP A 532 22.49 7.31 4.09
C ASP A 532 22.74 7.60 5.58
N ARG A 533 24.00 7.60 5.99
CA ARG A 533 24.44 7.82 7.38
C ARG A 533 25.39 9.02 7.53
N SER A 534 25.56 9.81 6.48
CA SER A 534 26.48 10.96 6.47
C SER A 534 26.07 12.09 7.43
N SER A 535 24.80 12.14 7.83
CA SER A 535 24.19 13.23 8.59
C SER A 535 24.07 13.00 10.10
N GLY A 536 24.74 11.97 10.64
CA GLY A 536 24.64 11.61 12.07
C GLY A 536 23.32 10.91 12.46
N HIS A 537 22.46 10.65 11.48
CA HIS A 537 21.23 9.84 11.59
C HIS A 537 21.10 8.95 10.36
N ALA A 538 20.27 7.90 10.45
CA ALA A 538 19.92 7.08 9.29
C ALA A 538 18.83 7.78 8.46
N VAL A 539 19.10 8.00 7.18
CA VAL A 539 18.09 8.35 6.19
C VAL A 539 17.82 7.12 5.34
N LEU A 540 16.65 6.53 5.51
CA LEU A 540 16.18 5.42 4.72
C LEU A 540 15.73 5.95 3.35
N VAL A 541 16.16 5.26 2.30
CA VAL A 541 15.62 5.42 0.95
C VAL A 541 14.94 4.12 0.58
N PHE A 542 13.63 4.18 0.34
CA PHE A 542 12.81 3.03 -0.03
C PHE A 542 12.94 2.71 -1.52
N GLU A 543 12.63 1.46 -1.90
CA GLU A 543 12.56 1.05 -3.30
C GLU A 543 11.45 1.81 -4.04
N ASP A 544 10.27 1.87 -3.42
CA ASP A 544 9.08 2.53 -3.94
C ASP A 544 8.66 3.72 -3.04
N PRO A 545 8.02 4.77 -3.60
CA PRO A 545 7.47 5.85 -2.79
C PRO A 545 6.33 5.33 -1.92
N LEU A 546 6.21 5.88 -0.70
CA LEU A 546 5.07 5.59 0.18
C LEU A 546 3.75 5.83 -0.55
N ALA A 547 2.83 4.86 -0.45
CA ALA A 547 1.56 4.93 -1.16
C ALA A 547 0.61 5.98 -0.56
N ARG A 548 0.91 6.45 0.66
CA ARG A 548 0.11 7.40 1.44
C ARG A 548 0.97 8.49 2.06
N VAL A 549 0.29 9.54 2.49
CA VAL A 549 0.85 10.63 3.28
C VAL A 549 0.49 10.39 4.75
N TYR A 550 1.47 10.39 5.64
CA TYR A 550 1.26 10.11 7.06
C TYR A 550 1.51 11.33 7.95
N TRP A 551 0.72 11.42 9.02
CA TRP A 551 1.01 12.33 10.12
C TRP A 551 2.29 11.88 10.83
N ARG A 552 3.36 12.67 10.72
CA ARG A 552 4.71 12.31 11.14
C ARG A 552 4.78 11.77 12.58
N ALA A 553 4.12 12.42 13.52
CA ALA A 553 4.19 12.03 14.94
C ALA A 553 3.54 10.65 15.22
N SER A 554 2.73 10.14 14.30
CA SER A 554 2.11 8.81 14.42
C SER A 554 2.90 7.69 13.75
N VAL A 555 3.94 8.00 12.99
CA VAL A 555 4.69 7.02 12.20
C VAL A 555 5.63 6.23 13.10
N ALA A 556 5.61 4.91 12.95
CA ALA A 556 6.61 3.99 13.46
C ALA A 556 6.86 2.88 12.42
N LEU A 557 8.11 2.42 12.32
CA LEU A 557 8.48 1.29 11.46
C LEU A 557 8.90 0.11 12.33
N ASN A 558 8.36 -1.06 12.05
CA ASN A 558 8.85 -2.31 12.63
C ASN A 558 9.81 -2.97 11.61
N GLY A 559 11.04 -3.26 12.05
CA GLY A 559 12.07 -3.94 11.24
C GLY A 559 12.30 -5.41 11.57
N ASN A 560 11.58 -5.94 12.57
CA ASN A 560 11.54 -7.36 12.92
C ASN A 560 10.47 -8.05 12.09
N VAL A 561 10.69 -8.14 10.77
CA VAL A 561 9.68 -8.59 9.82
C VAL A 561 10.19 -9.82 9.08
N ALA A 562 9.39 -10.89 9.03
CA ALA A 562 9.68 -12.09 8.24
C ALA A 562 8.51 -12.46 7.35
N LEU A 563 8.78 -12.96 6.14
CA LEU A 563 7.75 -13.53 5.30
C LEU A 563 7.25 -14.85 5.90
N ALA A 564 5.93 -15.05 5.88
CA ALA A 564 5.29 -16.28 6.29
C ALA A 564 4.28 -16.76 5.24
N THR A 565 4.13 -18.07 5.15
CA THR A 565 3.16 -18.71 4.24
C THR A 565 2.26 -19.64 5.02
N HIS A 566 1.02 -19.83 4.54
CA HIS A 566 0.07 -20.76 5.11
C HIS A 566 0.54 -22.21 4.93
N GLY A 567 0.21 -23.06 5.90
CA GLY A 567 0.50 -24.48 5.92
C GLY A 567 1.25 -24.90 7.18
N ASP A 568 1.13 -26.16 7.52
CA ASP A 568 1.66 -26.77 8.73
C ASP A 568 2.58 -27.94 8.35
N THR A 569 3.88 -27.80 8.63
CA THR A 569 4.90 -28.80 8.42
C THR A 569 4.62 -29.94 9.37
N ARG A 570 4.19 -31.07 8.81
CA ARG A 570 3.97 -32.32 9.55
C ARG A 570 5.30 -33.05 9.61
N VAL A 571 5.98 -32.90 10.74
CA VAL A 571 7.12 -33.74 11.11
C VAL A 571 6.63 -34.58 12.28
N GLU A 572 6.24 -35.82 12.04
CA GLU A 572 6.00 -36.77 13.11
C GLU A 572 6.84 -38.00 12.84
N LEU A 573 8.00 -38.03 13.50
CA LEU A 573 8.38 -39.02 14.49
C LEU A 573 9.62 -38.46 15.21
N THR A 574 9.46 -37.96 16.43
CA THR A 574 10.61 -37.66 17.28
C THR A 574 11.01 -38.95 17.98
N SER A 575 12.23 -39.43 17.74
CA SER A 575 12.75 -40.59 18.47
C SER A 575 12.79 -40.29 19.96
N ALA A 576 12.07 -41.08 20.76
CA ALA A 576 12.08 -40.97 22.22
C ALA A 576 13.45 -41.28 22.85
N LEU A 577 14.38 -41.86 22.09
CA LEU A 577 15.73 -42.22 22.52
C LEU A 577 16.80 -41.20 22.11
N THR A 578 16.62 -40.49 20.98
CA THR A 578 17.65 -39.60 20.41
C THR A 578 17.21 -38.14 20.26
N GLY A 579 15.92 -37.84 20.33
CA GLY A 579 15.38 -36.50 20.11
C GLY A 579 15.35 -36.06 18.65
N ASP A 580 15.80 -36.90 17.71
CA ASP A 580 15.79 -36.59 16.27
C ASP A 580 14.38 -36.63 15.72
N THR A 581 14.03 -35.64 14.89
CA THR A 581 12.71 -35.54 14.25
C THR A 581 12.82 -36.05 12.81
N PHE A 582 12.07 -37.10 12.47
CA PHE A 582 12.12 -37.73 11.15
C PHE A 582 10.95 -37.31 10.25
N SER A 583 11.23 -37.24 8.95
CA SER A 583 10.24 -37.18 7.88
C SER A 583 9.33 -38.40 7.88
N GLU A 584 8.08 -38.25 7.38
CA GLU A 584 7.16 -39.37 7.17
C GLU A 584 7.84 -40.50 6.38
N THR A 585 7.79 -41.73 6.87
CA THR A 585 8.22 -42.90 6.10
C THR A 585 7.14 -43.27 5.08
N LEU A 586 7.43 -43.06 3.79
CA LEU A 586 6.53 -43.43 2.69
C LEU A 586 6.57 -44.94 2.40
N GLY A 587 7.74 -45.57 2.55
CA GLY A 587 7.90 -47.00 2.34
C GLY A 587 9.34 -47.46 2.10
N SER A 588 9.45 -48.68 1.58
CA SER A 588 10.69 -49.39 1.30
C SER A 588 10.93 -49.47 -0.21
N GLY A 589 12.10 -49.03 -0.67
CA GLY A 589 12.51 -49.20 -2.07
C GLY A 589 12.88 -50.64 -2.40
N ASP A 590 12.68 -51.03 -3.66
CA ASP A 590 13.10 -52.32 -4.22
C ASP A 590 13.74 -52.14 -5.61
N ALA A 591 15.06 -52.30 -5.72
CA ALA A 591 15.79 -52.08 -6.98
C ALA A 591 15.35 -52.98 -8.14
N SER A 592 14.65 -54.08 -7.88
CA SER A 592 14.11 -54.96 -8.92
C SER A 592 12.86 -54.39 -9.61
N ARG A 593 12.17 -53.44 -8.97
CA ARG A 593 10.89 -52.87 -9.45
C ARG A 593 11.09 -51.49 -10.07
N ALA A 594 10.70 -51.35 -11.33
CA ALA A 594 10.62 -50.07 -12.02
C ALA A 594 9.37 -49.28 -11.59
N MET A 595 9.40 -47.94 -11.74
CA MET A 595 8.25 -47.04 -11.59
C MET A 595 7.50 -47.17 -10.24
N GLN A 596 8.22 -47.50 -9.18
CA GLN A 596 7.64 -47.59 -7.83
C GLN A 596 7.01 -46.27 -7.44
N SER A 597 5.86 -46.36 -6.77
CA SER A 597 5.05 -45.20 -6.40
C SER A 597 4.58 -45.32 -4.96
N PHE A 598 4.61 -44.21 -4.22
CA PHE A 598 4.20 -44.15 -2.81
C PHE A 598 3.27 -42.95 -2.59
N ALA A 599 2.21 -43.12 -1.82
CA ALA A 599 1.26 -42.05 -1.53
C ALA A 599 1.64 -41.29 -0.25
N LEU A 600 1.45 -39.98 -0.23
CA LEU A 600 1.53 -39.20 1.00
C LEU A 600 0.38 -39.57 1.95
N SER A 601 0.66 -39.68 3.25
CA SER A 601 -0.36 -40.04 4.24
C SER A 601 -1.40 -38.94 4.45
N GLN A 602 -0.97 -37.68 4.43
CA GLN A 602 -1.84 -36.52 4.69
C GLN A 602 -2.15 -35.75 3.40
N LYS A 603 -3.27 -35.02 3.43
CA LYS A 603 -3.72 -34.17 2.33
C LYS A 603 -4.39 -32.90 2.87
N PRO A 604 -4.39 -31.81 2.09
CA PRO A 604 -3.71 -31.64 0.81
C PRO A 604 -2.23 -31.23 0.97
N LEU A 605 -1.39 -31.56 -0.02
CA LEU A 605 0.00 -31.09 -0.11
C LEU A 605 0.04 -29.58 -0.33
N THR A 606 0.86 -28.88 0.44
CA THR A 606 1.02 -27.43 0.32
C THR A 606 1.91 -27.05 -0.84
N HIS A 607 1.41 -26.16 -1.69
CA HIS A 607 2.21 -25.40 -2.65
C HIS A 607 2.31 -23.95 -2.20
N VAL A 608 3.51 -23.37 -2.24
CA VAL A 608 3.73 -21.95 -1.92
C VAL A 608 3.83 -21.13 -3.21
N PRO A 609 3.48 -19.82 -3.19
CA PRO A 609 3.66 -18.96 -4.35
C PRO A 609 5.10 -18.97 -4.83
N ALA A 610 5.33 -19.17 -6.13
CA ALA A 610 6.67 -19.21 -6.71
C ALA A 610 6.70 -18.63 -8.13
N ALA A 611 7.87 -18.15 -8.57
CA ALA A 611 8.12 -17.67 -9.93
C ALA A 611 8.32 -18.84 -10.94
N THR A 612 7.40 -19.80 -10.94
CA THR A 612 7.36 -20.93 -11.87
C THR A 612 6.27 -20.73 -12.91
N ALA A 613 6.25 -21.51 -13.99
CA ALA A 613 5.20 -21.40 -15.02
C ALA A 613 3.77 -21.59 -14.46
N THR A 614 3.61 -22.40 -13.42
CA THR A 614 2.33 -22.66 -12.75
C THR A 614 2.03 -21.69 -11.60
N GLY A 615 3.00 -20.87 -11.19
CA GLY A 615 2.87 -19.92 -10.07
C GLY A 615 2.96 -20.54 -8.66
N GLY A 616 3.20 -21.85 -8.57
CA GLY A 616 3.33 -22.57 -7.31
C GLY A 616 4.55 -23.48 -7.27
N GLN A 617 5.10 -23.69 -6.07
CA GLN A 617 6.14 -24.67 -5.81
C GLN A 617 5.71 -25.59 -4.66
N SER A 618 5.86 -26.89 -4.88
CA SER A 618 5.60 -27.91 -3.87
C SER A 618 6.52 -27.74 -2.65
N THR A 619 5.97 -27.94 -1.46
CA THR A 619 6.76 -28.00 -0.21
C THR A 619 7.38 -29.38 0.03
N LEU A 620 7.09 -30.36 -0.83
CA LEU A 620 7.54 -31.74 -0.71
C LEU A 620 9.06 -31.87 -0.86
N ARG A 621 9.66 -32.59 0.08
CA ARG A 621 11.06 -33.01 0.03
C ARG A 621 11.13 -34.50 0.29
N VAL A 622 11.48 -35.27 -0.74
CA VAL A 622 11.65 -36.73 -0.64
C VAL A 622 13.12 -37.07 -0.48
N ARG A 623 13.43 -37.93 0.49
CA ARG A 623 14.75 -38.50 0.70
C ARG A 623 14.73 -40.01 0.57
N VAL A 624 15.73 -40.57 -0.10
CA VAL A 624 15.97 -42.01 -0.16
C VAL A 624 17.35 -42.30 0.41
N ASP A 625 17.42 -43.16 1.42
CA ASP A 625 18.65 -43.40 2.22
C ASP A 625 19.25 -42.09 2.77
N GLY A 626 18.37 -41.13 3.16
CA GLY A 626 18.77 -39.80 3.64
C GLY A 626 19.21 -38.80 2.56
N LEU A 627 19.36 -39.23 1.31
CA LEU A 627 19.76 -38.37 0.20
C LEU A 627 18.54 -37.66 -0.38
N LEU A 628 18.60 -36.35 -0.59
CA LEU A 628 17.52 -35.57 -1.21
C LEU A 628 17.39 -35.91 -2.70
N TRP A 629 16.18 -36.27 -3.12
CA TRP A 629 15.83 -36.45 -4.52
C TRP A 629 15.13 -35.19 -5.05
N ARG A 630 15.25 -34.92 -6.35
CA ARG A 630 14.70 -33.71 -6.97
C ARG A 630 13.35 -34.00 -7.63
N GLU A 631 12.34 -33.18 -7.32
CA GLU A 631 11.06 -33.23 -8.02
C GLU A 631 11.22 -32.72 -9.47
N VAL A 632 10.62 -33.43 -10.42
CA VAL A 632 10.56 -33.05 -11.84
C VAL A 632 9.13 -33.18 -12.35
N ALA A 633 8.74 -32.34 -13.32
CA ALA A 633 7.42 -32.40 -13.94
C ALA A 633 7.18 -33.72 -14.70
N THR A 634 8.24 -34.28 -15.29
CA THR A 634 8.20 -35.58 -15.95
C THR A 634 9.52 -36.31 -15.79
N LEU A 635 9.44 -37.63 -15.63
CA LEU A 635 10.58 -38.56 -15.63
C LEU A 635 11.10 -38.77 -17.06
N TYR A 636 10.25 -38.57 -18.07
CA TYR A 636 10.65 -38.73 -19.46
C TYR A 636 11.81 -37.78 -19.81
N GLY A 637 12.82 -38.31 -20.48
CA GLY A 637 14.03 -37.57 -20.86
C GLY A 637 15.03 -37.33 -19.73
N GLN A 638 14.73 -37.73 -18.48
CA GLN A 638 15.71 -37.68 -17.39
C GLN A 638 16.76 -38.79 -17.55
N PRO A 639 18.04 -38.57 -17.18
CA PRO A 639 19.05 -39.63 -17.18
C PRO A 639 18.65 -40.82 -16.32
N GLY A 640 19.01 -42.04 -16.73
CA GLY A 640 18.63 -43.28 -16.04
C GLY A 640 19.19 -43.46 -14.62
N ASP A 641 20.21 -42.68 -14.25
CA ASP A 641 20.81 -42.61 -12.92
C ASP A 641 20.42 -41.33 -12.14
N ALA A 642 19.57 -40.48 -12.73
CA ALA A 642 19.15 -39.24 -12.09
C ALA A 642 18.25 -39.52 -10.87
N ARG A 643 18.62 -38.97 -9.71
CA ARG A 643 17.85 -39.06 -8.47
C ARG A 643 16.67 -38.10 -8.48
N VAL A 644 15.66 -38.46 -9.26
CA VAL A 644 14.46 -37.65 -9.52
C VAL A 644 13.19 -38.42 -9.23
N TYR A 645 12.14 -37.68 -8.88
CA TYR A 645 10.78 -38.21 -8.74
C TYR A 645 9.79 -37.24 -9.39
N MET A 646 8.62 -37.74 -9.81
CA MET A 646 7.49 -36.90 -10.18
C MET A 646 6.34 -37.07 -9.19
N THR A 647 5.44 -36.09 -9.14
CA THR A 647 4.22 -36.15 -8.34
C THR A 647 2.99 -36.25 -9.23
N GLN A 648 1.98 -36.99 -8.77
CA GLN A 648 0.68 -37.13 -9.45
C GLN A 648 -0.45 -37.04 -8.43
N VAL A 649 -1.50 -36.29 -8.74
CA VAL A 649 -2.66 -36.11 -7.85
C VAL A 649 -3.71 -37.18 -8.14
N GLY A 650 -3.94 -38.08 -7.20
CA GLY A 650 -4.98 -39.09 -7.30
C GLY A 650 -6.40 -38.51 -7.35
N VAL A 651 -7.37 -39.35 -7.74
CA VAL A 651 -8.80 -38.96 -7.78
C VAL A 651 -9.31 -38.50 -6.40
N ASP A 652 -8.70 -39.01 -5.32
CA ASP A 652 -8.99 -38.67 -3.92
C ASP A 652 -8.22 -37.44 -3.38
N ASN A 653 -7.51 -36.74 -4.27
CA ASN A 653 -6.58 -35.64 -3.99
C ASN A 653 -5.36 -36.02 -3.14
N LYS A 654 -5.03 -37.32 -3.03
CA LYS A 654 -3.73 -37.72 -2.46
C LYS A 654 -2.64 -37.61 -3.51
N VAL A 655 -1.51 -37.07 -3.11
CA VAL A 655 -0.33 -36.99 -3.97
C VAL A 655 0.40 -38.33 -3.92
N GLN A 656 0.72 -38.86 -5.10
CA GLN A 656 1.61 -40.01 -5.27
C GLN A 656 2.97 -39.54 -5.78
N VAL A 657 4.02 -40.07 -5.18
CA VAL A 657 5.42 -39.86 -5.57
C VAL A 657 5.85 -41.06 -6.40
N GLN A 658 6.22 -40.84 -7.66
CA GLN A 658 6.66 -41.88 -8.58
C GLN A 658 8.13 -41.72 -8.95
N PHE A 659 8.86 -42.83 -8.95
CA PHE A 659 10.29 -42.92 -9.25
C PHE A 659 10.57 -43.52 -10.63
N GLY A 660 11.83 -43.46 -11.08
CA GLY A 660 12.23 -43.90 -12.41
C GLY A 660 12.24 -45.41 -12.64
N ASP A 661 12.46 -45.79 -13.90
CA ASP A 661 12.59 -47.17 -14.37
C ASP A 661 14.04 -47.59 -14.64
N GLY A 662 15.02 -46.71 -14.39
CA GLY A 662 16.45 -46.91 -14.69
C GLY A 662 16.86 -46.52 -16.11
N ARG A 663 15.91 -46.17 -16.98
CA ARG A 663 16.14 -45.54 -18.28
C ARG A 663 15.80 -44.05 -18.23
N PHE A 664 14.71 -43.72 -17.56
CA PHE A 664 14.17 -42.39 -17.33
C PHE A 664 14.06 -42.16 -15.83
N GLY A 665 15.13 -41.64 -15.24
CA GLY A 665 15.30 -41.53 -13.78
C GLY A 665 15.79 -42.82 -13.13
N ALA A 666 16.45 -42.69 -11.99
CA ALA A 666 16.97 -43.78 -11.18
C ALA A 666 15.85 -44.64 -10.58
N ARG A 667 16.10 -45.96 -10.53
CA ARG A 667 15.34 -46.86 -9.66
C ARG A 667 15.69 -46.62 -8.21
N LEU A 668 14.77 -46.96 -7.32
CA LEU A 668 15.04 -46.93 -5.89
C LEU A 668 16.06 -48.01 -5.51
N PRO A 669 17.06 -47.70 -4.67
CA PRO A 669 17.84 -48.74 -4.00
C PRO A 669 16.95 -49.57 -3.07
N THR A 670 17.28 -50.86 -2.93
CA THR A 670 16.59 -51.73 -1.98
C THR A 670 16.93 -51.32 -0.55
N GLY A 671 15.92 -51.03 0.26
CA GLY A 671 16.10 -50.67 1.66
C GLY A 671 14.78 -50.75 2.44
N GLN A 672 14.86 -50.79 3.77
CA GLN A 672 13.66 -50.80 4.63
C GLN A 672 13.35 -49.39 5.13
N GLY A 673 12.12 -48.91 4.87
CA GLY A 673 11.67 -47.59 5.31
C GLY A 673 12.55 -46.44 4.81
N ASN A 674 13.31 -46.67 3.75
CA ASN A 674 14.36 -45.77 3.31
C ASN A 674 13.82 -44.60 2.48
N VAL A 675 12.57 -44.68 2.01
CA VAL A 675 11.88 -43.59 1.32
C VAL A 675 11.11 -42.78 2.35
N THR A 676 11.53 -41.53 2.55
CA THR A 676 10.92 -40.61 3.51
C THR A 676 10.56 -39.29 2.87
N ALA A 677 9.55 -38.58 3.40
CA ALA A 677 9.10 -37.30 2.89
C ALA A 677 8.85 -36.28 4.02
N SER A 678 9.23 -35.02 3.80
CA SER A 678 8.73 -33.89 4.59
C SER A 678 7.97 -32.94 3.69
N TYR A 679 6.83 -32.47 4.17
CA TYR A 679 5.94 -31.57 3.44
C TYR A 679 5.00 -30.83 4.40
N ARG A 680 4.33 -29.81 3.87
CA ARG A 680 3.34 -29.04 4.61
C ARG A 680 1.94 -29.43 4.20
N ILE A 681 1.00 -29.35 5.13
CA ILE A 681 -0.44 -29.49 4.87
C ILE A 681 -1.16 -28.16 5.06
N GLY A 682 -2.16 -27.89 4.23
CA GLY A 682 -2.94 -26.65 4.29
C GLY A 682 -2.69 -25.71 3.12
N ILE A 683 -3.72 -25.47 2.33
CA ILE A 683 -3.71 -24.62 1.13
C ILE A 683 -5.02 -23.87 1.03
N GLY A 684 -5.13 -23.03 0.01
CA GLY A 684 -6.44 -22.53 -0.40
C GLY A 684 -6.81 -21.22 0.26
N LEU A 685 -7.99 -20.74 -0.12
CA LEU A 685 -8.54 -19.45 0.27
C LEU A 685 -8.80 -19.35 1.77
N ALA A 686 -8.97 -20.49 2.47
CA ALA A 686 -9.06 -20.53 3.92
C ALA A 686 -7.85 -19.89 4.62
N GLY A 687 -6.67 -19.89 3.98
CA GLY A 687 -5.47 -19.23 4.50
C GLY A 687 -5.49 -17.70 4.38
N GLN A 688 -6.45 -17.07 3.70
CA GLN A 688 -6.53 -15.60 3.58
C GLN A 688 -7.05 -14.93 4.86
N VAL A 689 -6.20 -14.89 5.88
CA VAL A 689 -6.51 -14.28 7.18
C VAL A 689 -6.42 -12.74 7.13
N ARG A 690 -7.24 -12.08 7.93
CA ARG A 690 -7.25 -10.60 8.05
C ARG A 690 -5.97 -10.09 8.73
N ALA A 691 -5.68 -8.81 8.54
CA ALA A 691 -4.61 -8.15 9.30
C ALA A 691 -4.87 -8.26 10.81
N GLY A 692 -3.83 -8.54 11.59
CA GLY A 692 -3.88 -8.70 13.04
C GLY A 692 -4.40 -10.05 13.53
N GLN A 693 -4.78 -10.97 12.63
CA GLN A 693 -5.43 -12.22 13.01
C GLN A 693 -4.43 -13.32 13.41
N LEU A 694 -3.22 -13.34 12.84
CA LEU A 694 -2.13 -14.23 13.26
C LEU A 694 -1.48 -13.65 14.50
N ALA A 695 -1.63 -14.29 15.65
CA ALA A 695 -1.15 -13.74 16.93
C ALA A 695 -0.58 -14.78 17.90
N LEU A 696 -0.81 -16.07 17.66
CA LEU A 696 -0.42 -17.14 18.58
C LEU A 696 0.81 -17.89 18.07
N ALA A 697 1.99 -17.55 18.56
CA ALA A 697 3.21 -18.32 18.28
C ALA A 697 3.13 -19.69 18.98
N MET A 698 3.39 -20.77 18.23
CA MET A 698 3.33 -22.15 18.75
C MET A 698 4.57 -22.58 19.53
N SER A 699 5.65 -21.81 19.39
CA SER A 699 6.82 -21.90 20.24
C SER A 699 7.18 -20.50 20.74
N GLN A 700 7.88 -20.42 21.86
CA GLN A 700 8.38 -19.16 22.42
C GLN A 700 9.91 -19.11 22.30
N PRO A 701 10.45 -18.73 21.13
CA PRO A 701 11.87 -18.42 21.01
C PRO A 701 12.25 -17.28 21.96
N LEU A 702 13.52 -17.25 22.38
CA LEU A 702 14.03 -16.25 23.32
C LEU A 702 13.72 -14.83 22.85
N GLY A 703 13.24 -13.98 23.78
CA GLY A 703 12.95 -12.57 23.53
C GLY A 703 11.64 -12.28 22.78
N LEU A 704 10.95 -13.29 22.23
CA LEU A 704 9.67 -13.07 21.56
C LEU A 704 8.58 -12.71 22.57
N GLN A 705 8.07 -11.48 22.50
CA GLN A 705 6.96 -11.00 23.33
C GLN A 705 5.61 -11.16 22.62
N ALA A 706 5.56 -10.79 21.33
CA ALA A 706 4.35 -10.86 20.54
C ALA A 706 4.68 -11.04 19.05
N VAL A 707 3.75 -11.63 18.31
CA VAL A 707 3.78 -11.71 16.86
C VAL A 707 2.44 -11.24 16.31
N THR A 708 2.45 -10.54 15.18
CA THR A 708 1.23 -10.18 14.46
C THR A 708 1.47 -10.19 12.97
N ASN A 709 0.42 -10.31 12.14
CA ASN A 709 0.48 -9.99 10.72
C ASN A 709 -0.10 -8.59 10.45
N PRO A 710 0.72 -7.54 10.26
CA PRO A 710 0.19 -6.19 10.06
C PRO A 710 -0.60 -6.01 8.76
N LEU A 711 -0.37 -6.90 7.80
CA LEU A 711 -1.05 -6.93 6.50
C LEU A 711 -1.88 -8.23 6.38
N PRO A 712 -3.01 -8.20 5.65
CA PRO A 712 -3.79 -9.42 5.40
C PRO A 712 -2.97 -10.45 4.63
N ALA A 713 -3.25 -11.74 4.85
CA ALA A 713 -2.68 -12.78 4.02
C ALA A 713 -3.42 -12.87 2.69
N THR A 714 -2.66 -12.93 1.60
CA THR A 714 -3.18 -12.88 0.23
C THR A 714 -2.44 -13.86 -0.67
N GLY A 715 -2.92 -14.03 -1.90
CA GLY A 715 -2.27 -14.86 -2.93
C GLY A 715 -2.53 -16.37 -2.79
N ALA A 716 -3.47 -16.76 -1.91
CA ALA A 716 -3.96 -18.13 -1.86
C ALA A 716 -4.86 -18.46 -3.06
N GLN A 717 -4.91 -19.74 -3.40
CA GLN A 717 -5.84 -20.27 -4.40
C GLN A 717 -6.25 -21.69 -4.00
N ASP A 718 -7.54 -22.01 -4.12
CA ASP A 718 -8.02 -23.38 -3.94
C ASP A 718 -7.59 -24.29 -5.10
N PRO A 719 -7.49 -25.62 -4.89
CA PRO A 719 -7.26 -26.57 -5.97
C PRO A 719 -8.21 -26.35 -7.14
N GLU A 720 -7.69 -26.49 -8.35
CA GLU A 720 -8.45 -26.19 -9.56
C GLU A 720 -9.74 -27.02 -9.64
N PRO A 721 -10.91 -26.38 -9.79
CA PRO A 721 -12.16 -27.11 -10.02
C PRO A 721 -12.18 -27.71 -11.42
N LEU A 722 -12.88 -28.83 -11.60
CA LEU A 722 -12.87 -29.60 -12.85
C LEU A 722 -13.28 -28.79 -14.08
N GLU A 723 -14.29 -27.91 -13.95
CA GLU A 723 -14.73 -27.06 -15.06
C GLU A 723 -13.67 -26.03 -15.49
N ALA A 724 -12.87 -25.52 -14.55
CA ALA A 724 -11.73 -24.67 -14.88
C ALA A 724 -10.64 -25.48 -15.59
N ALA A 725 -10.35 -26.69 -15.10
CA ALA A 725 -9.37 -27.58 -15.70
C ALA A 725 -9.70 -27.92 -17.17
N ARG A 726 -10.98 -28.12 -17.51
CA ARG A 726 -11.41 -28.32 -18.91
C ARG A 726 -11.11 -27.12 -19.82
N ALA A 727 -11.23 -25.91 -19.27
CA ALA A 727 -10.98 -24.68 -20.01
C ALA A 727 -9.47 -24.38 -20.11
N ASN A 728 -8.70 -24.71 -19.08
CA ASN A 728 -7.29 -24.38 -18.96
C ASN A 728 -6.37 -25.44 -19.60
N ALA A 729 -6.67 -26.73 -19.49
CA ALA A 729 -5.81 -27.79 -20.01
C ALA A 729 -5.47 -27.65 -21.51
N PRO A 730 -6.41 -27.27 -22.40
CA PRO A 730 -6.07 -27.03 -23.82
C PRO A 730 -5.15 -25.82 -24.05
N LEU A 731 -5.09 -24.85 -23.13
CA LEU A 731 -4.31 -23.63 -23.29
C LEU A 731 -2.80 -23.89 -23.21
N THR A 732 -2.36 -24.85 -22.39
CA THR A 732 -0.93 -25.13 -22.21
C THR A 732 -0.28 -25.70 -23.47
N VAL A 733 -1.03 -26.46 -24.27
CA VAL A 733 -0.59 -26.98 -25.57
C VAL A 733 -0.46 -25.87 -26.62
N LEU A 734 -1.21 -24.77 -26.48
CA LEU A 734 -1.14 -23.64 -27.40
C LEU A 734 0.11 -22.77 -27.17
N THR A 735 0.60 -22.71 -25.94
CA THR A 735 1.74 -21.83 -25.56
C THR A 735 3.09 -22.55 -25.59
N LEU A 736 3.15 -23.88 -25.44
CA LEU A 736 4.40 -24.68 -25.44
C LEU A 736 5.50 -24.07 -24.53
N ASP A 737 5.10 -23.62 -23.34
CA ASP A 737 5.95 -22.95 -22.33
C ASP A 737 6.70 -21.69 -22.81
N ARG A 738 6.22 -21.06 -23.89
CA ARG A 738 6.73 -19.77 -24.38
C ARG A 738 5.60 -18.74 -24.44
N VAL A 739 5.96 -17.49 -24.20
CA VAL A 739 5.01 -16.37 -24.25
C VAL A 739 5.42 -15.40 -25.35
N VAL A 740 4.71 -15.43 -26.48
CA VAL A 740 5.07 -14.68 -27.69
C VAL A 740 3.96 -13.72 -28.10
N SER A 741 2.76 -14.24 -28.36
CA SER A 741 1.60 -13.46 -28.78
C SER A 741 0.93 -12.77 -27.59
N VAL A 742 0.17 -11.68 -27.84
CA VAL A 742 -0.62 -11.00 -26.79
C VAL A 742 -1.55 -11.98 -26.08
N ARG A 743 -2.12 -12.94 -26.83
CA ARG A 743 -2.99 -13.97 -26.27
C ARG A 743 -2.23 -14.97 -25.39
N ASP A 744 -0.98 -15.28 -25.73
CA ASP A 744 -0.14 -16.16 -24.90
C ASP A 744 0.10 -15.53 -23.52
N PHE A 745 0.24 -14.20 -23.44
CA PHE A 745 0.34 -13.50 -22.14
C PHE A 745 -0.94 -13.65 -21.31
N GLU A 746 -2.12 -13.58 -21.93
CA GLU A 746 -3.39 -13.81 -21.24
C GLU A 746 -3.52 -15.25 -20.75
N ASP A 747 -3.20 -16.21 -21.62
CA ASP A 747 -3.36 -17.64 -21.36
C ASP A 747 -2.34 -18.13 -20.32
N PHE A 748 -1.08 -17.69 -20.40
CA PHE A 748 -0.05 -17.94 -19.39
C PHE A 748 -0.44 -17.38 -18.03
N ALA A 749 -0.89 -16.12 -17.99
CA ALA A 749 -1.30 -15.50 -16.73
C ALA A 749 -2.56 -16.13 -16.13
N ARG A 750 -3.49 -16.64 -16.95
CA ARG A 750 -4.69 -17.34 -16.47
C ARG A 750 -4.38 -18.72 -15.88
N ALA A 751 -3.33 -19.39 -16.38
CA ALA A 751 -2.85 -20.65 -15.84
C ALA A 751 -1.98 -20.48 -14.58
N PHE A 752 -1.60 -19.25 -14.23
CA PHE A 752 -0.72 -18.94 -13.12
C PHE A 752 -1.47 -18.87 -11.78
N ALA A 753 -0.94 -19.52 -10.75
CA ALA A 753 -1.59 -19.55 -9.44
C ALA A 753 -1.70 -18.16 -8.79
N GLY A 754 -2.85 -17.89 -8.19
CA GLY A 754 -3.24 -16.60 -7.61
C GLY A 754 -3.93 -15.67 -8.61
N VAL A 755 -4.01 -16.01 -9.91
CA VAL A 755 -4.70 -15.22 -10.93
C VAL A 755 -5.99 -15.91 -11.36
N GLY A 756 -7.11 -15.19 -11.28
CA GLY A 756 -8.42 -15.67 -11.74
C GLY A 756 -8.75 -15.23 -13.16
N LYS A 757 -8.35 -14.01 -13.53
CA LYS A 757 -8.57 -13.44 -14.88
C LYS A 757 -7.38 -12.62 -15.31
N ALA A 758 -7.12 -12.63 -16.61
CA ALA A 758 -6.06 -11.88 -17.24
C ALA A 758 -6.52 -11.31 -18.58
N GLN A 759 -6.03 -10.11 -18.91
CA GLN A 759 -6.27 -9.42 -20.18
C GLN A 759 -5.00 -8.67 -20.58
N ALA A 760 -4.49 -8.93 -21.79
CA ALA A 760 -3.28 -8.33 -22.32
C ALA A 760 -3.61 -7.41 -23.51
N THR A 761 -2.99 -6.23 -23.53
CA THR A 761 -3.10 -5.27 -24.63
C THR A 761 -1.69 -4.86 -25.05
N LEU A 762 -1.43 -4.80 -26.36
CA LEU A 762 -0.21 -4.19 -26.88
C LEU A 762 -0.40 -2.67 -26.92
N LEU A 763 0.44 -1.95 -26.18
CA LEU A 763 0.44 -0.49 -26.08
C LEU A 763 1.77 0.09 -26.55
N TRP A 764 1.77 1.39 -26.82
CA TRP A 764 2.96 2.17 -27.14
C TRP A 764 3.33 3.07 -25.96
N SER A 765 4.61 3.04 -25.57
CA SER A 765 5.20 3.93 -24.56
C SER A 765 6.40 4.63 -25.19
N GLY A 766 6.16 5.84 -25.71
CA GLY A 766 7.10 6.48 -26.64
C GLY A 766 7.25 5.65 -27.91
N GLU A 767 8.48 5.39 -28.33
CA GLU A 767 8.78 4.58 -29.53
C GLU A 767 8.79 3.06 -29.29
N ARG A 768 8.56 2.62 -28.04
CA ARG A 768 8.64 1.20 -27.67
C ARG A 768 7.25 0.60 -27.47
N GLN A 769 7.07 -0.61 -28.00
CA GLN A 769 5.89 -1.43 -27.70
C GLN A 769 6.03 -2.10 -26.33
N VAL A 770 4.95 -2.08 -25.57
CA VAL A 770 4.83 -2.70 -24.24
C VAL A 770 3.56 -3.56 -24.22
N VAL A 771 3.66 -4.78 -23.71
CA VAL A 771 2.46 -5.58 -23.40
C VAL A 771 2.00 -5.19 -22.01
N HIS A 772 0.82 -4.59 -21.92
CA HIS A 772 0.16 -4.35 -20.63
C HIS A 772 -0.75 -5.51 -20.30
N LEU A 773 -0.52 -6.15 -19.15
CA LEU A 773 -1.28 -7.28 -18.63
C LEU A 773 -2.06 -6.83 -17.40
N THR A 774 -3.39 -6.82 -17.51
CA THR A 774 -4.30 -6.58 -16.39
C THR A 774 -4.71 -7.90 -15.77
N VAL A 775 -4.59 -8.03 -14.45
CA VAL A 775 -4.91 -9.25 -13.70
C VAL A 775 -5.92 -9.03 -12.57
N VAL A 776 -6.67 -10.08 -12.27
CA VAL A 776 -7.61 -10.21 -11.15
C VAL A 776 -7.18 -11.41 -10.30
N GLY A 777 -7.30 -11.32 -8.97
CA GLY A 777 -7.00 -12.43 -8.07
C GLY A 777 -7.89 -13.66 -8.31
N ALA A 778 -7.43 -14.84 -7.89
CA ALA A 778 -8.16 -16.11 -8.06
C ALA A 778 -9.57 -16.09 -7.44
N ASP A 779 -9.76 -15.35 -6.35
CA ASP A 779 -11.02 -15.12 -5.64
C ASP A 779 -11.82 -13.91 -6.18
N GLY A 780 -11.35 -13.27 -7.25
CA GLY A 780 -11.93 -12.03 -7.76
C GLY A 780 -11.43 -10.77 -7.03
N SER A 781 -10.50 -10.89 -6.07
CA SER A 781 -9.96 -9.72 -5.37
C SER A 781 -9.06 -8.87 -6.27
N ARG A 782 -8.89 -7.60 -5.89
CA ARG A 782 -7.88 -6.74 -6.47
C ARG A 782 -6.52 -7.07 -5.87
N LEU A 783 -5.62 -7.60 -6.69
CA LEU A 783 -4.24 -7.90 -6.29
C LEU A 783 -3.49 -6.62 -5.90
N ALA A 784 -2.62 -6.71 -4.90
CA ALA A 784 -1.69 -5.64 -4.58
C ALA A 784 -0.67 -5.48 -5.73
N PRO A 785 -0.42 -4.27 -6.26
CA PRO A 785 0.52 -4.03 -7.36
C PRO A 785 1.91 -4.64 -7.14
N GLU A 786 2.42 -4.58 -5.91
CA GLU A 786 3.71 -5.15 -5.50
C GLU A 786 3.56 -6.44 -4.67
N GLY A 787 2.38 -7.07 -4.74
CA GLY A 787 2.12 -8.32 -4.04
C GLY A 787 2.90 -9.48 -4.66
N ILE A 788 3.09 -10.53 -3.85
CA ILE A 788 3.84 -11.73 -4.24
C ILE A 788 3.36 -12.38 -5.55
N VAL A 789 2.05 -12.30 -5.83
CA VAL A 789 1.45 -12.89 -7.03
C VAL A 789 1.92 -12.15 -8.29
N ILE A 790 1.87 -10.81 -8.29
CA ILE A 790 2.30 -10.01 -9.43
C ILE A 790 3.82 -10.11 -9.62
N SER A 791 4.61 -10.09 -8.54
CA SER A 791 6.06 -10.22 -8.63
C SER A 791 6.49 -11.58 -9.19
N ASN A 792 5.88 -12.67 -8.70
CA ASN A 792 6.19 -14.02 -9.18
C ASN A 792 5.70 -14.22 -10.63
N LEU A 793 4.53 -13.68 -10.98
CA LEU A 793 4.02 -13.72 -12.36
C LEU A 793 4.95 -12.95 -13.30
N ALA A 794 5.43 -11.76 -12.90
CA ALA A 794 6.37 -10.98 -13.69
C ALA A 794 7.68 -11.76 -13.91
N ALA A 795 8.25 -12.35 -12.86
CA ALA A 795 9.46 -13.15 -12.96
C ALA A 795 9.28 -14.42 -13.81
N ALA A 796 8.13 -15.11 -13.70
CA ALA A 796 7.80 -16.28 -14.51
C ALA A 796 7.63 -15.91 -15.99
N ILE A 797 6.93 -14.81 -16.28
CA ILE A 797 6.79 -14.27 -17.64
C ILE A 797 8.16 -13.87 -18.20
N ASP A 798 9.02 -13.23 -17.41
CA ASP A 798 10.37 -12.83 -17.81
C ASP A 798 11.24 -14.04 -18.22
N GLY A 799 11.07 -15.20 -17.57
CA GLY A 799 11.72 -16.45 -17.95
C GLY A 799 11.16 -17.13 -19.21
N ALA A 800 9.91 -16.83 -19.58
CA ALA A 800 9.22 -17.48 -20.70
C ALA A 800 9.06 -16.60 -21.96
N ARG A 801 9.24 -15.27 -21.84
CA ARG A 801 9.12 -14.30 -22.94
C ARG A 801 10.47 -14.01 -23.61
N HIS A 802 10.42 -13.34 -24.75
CA HIS A 802 11.62 -12.74 -25.35
C HIS A 802 12.14 -11.55 -24.49
N PRO A 803 13.45 -11.45 -24.17
CA PRO A 803 13.99 -10.42 -23.27
C PRO A 803 13.69 -8.98 -23.68
N GLU A 804 13.62 -8.69 -24.98
CA GLU A 804 13.34 -7.34 -25.49
C GLU A 804 11.87 -6.90 -25.33
N ARG A 805 10.94 -7.84 -25.11
CA ARG A 805 9.51 -7.53 -25.01
C ARG A 805 9.17 -7.02 -23.62
N ARG A 806 9.04 -5.71 -23.43
CA ARG A 806 8.62 -5.14 -22.14
C ARG A 806 7.19 -5.54 -21.79
N VAL A 807 6.99 -5.90 -20.53
CA VAL A 807 5.68 -6.24 -19.96
C VAL A 807 5.44 -5.36 -18.74
N LEU A 808 4.22 -4.85 -18.61
CA LEU A 808 3.75 -4.18 -17.40
C LEU A 808 2.53 -4.92 -16.89
N ILE A 809 2.57 -5.32 -15.61
CA ILE A 809 1.47 -6.04 -14.97
C ILE A 809 0.79 -5.09 -14.00
N SER A 810 -0.53 -5.02 -14.03
CA SER A 810 -1.29 -4.16 -13.13
C SER A 810 -2.58 -4.85 -12.67
N PRO A 811 -3.04 -4.60 -11.44
CA PRO A 811 -4.37 -5.03 -11.04
C PRO A 811 -5.44 -4.27 -11.84
N HIS A 812 -6.60 -4.90 -11.97
CA HIS A 812 -7.76 -4.32 -12.63
C HIS A 812 -8.30 -3.05 -11.93
N THR A 813 -9.12 -2.31 -12.68
CA THR A 813 -10.01 -1.27 -12.14
C THR A 813 -11.43 -1.83 -12.09
N GLU A 814 -12.01 -1.97 -10.91
CA GLU A 814 -13.41 -2.42 -10.78
C GLU A 814 -14.37 -1.27 -11.09
N ARG A 815 -15.42 -1.55 -11.89
CA ARG A 815 -16.51 -0.63 -12.16
C ARG A 815 -17.85 -1.34 -11.97
N ARG A 816 -18.74 -0.75 -11.18
CA ARG A 816 -20.06 -1.32 -10.90
C ARG A 816 -21.18 -0.65 -11.70
N PHE A 817 -22.16 -1.43 -12.15
CA PHE A 817 -23.36 -0.93 -12.83
C PHE A 817 -24.65 -1.48 -12.23
N GLY A 818 -25.76 -0.79 -12.47
CA GLY A 818 -27.11 -1.19 -12.03
C GLY A 818 -28.01 -1.67 -13.17
N LEU A 819 -29.01 -2.48 -12.84
CA LEU A 819 -30.05 -2.96 -13.76
C LEU A 819 -31.43 -2.84 -13.12
N ARG A 820 -32.42 -2.37 -13.88
CA ARG A 820 -33.84 -2.47 -13.53
C ARG A 820 -34.59 -3.25 -14.59
N LEU A 821 -35.11 -4.41 -14.21
CA LEU A 821 -35.86 -5.34 -15.07
C LEU A 821 -37.32 -5.35 -14.64
N GLN A 822 -38.23 -5.39 -15.61
CA GLN A 822 -39.65 -5.66 -15.44
C GLN A 822 -39.97 -6.98 -16.12
N VAL A 823 -40.59 -7.91 -15.41
CA VAL A 823 -40.69 -9.32 -15.83
C VAL A 823 -42.12 -9.82 -15.70
N ALA A 824 -42.67 -10.38 -16.78
CA ALA A 824 -43.91 -11.15 -16.72
C ALA A 824 -43.58 -12.62 -16.46
N VAL A 825 -44.19 -13.18 -15.40
CA VAL A 825 -43.95 -14.56 -14.96
C VAL A 825 -45.09 -15.46 -15.43
N ASP A 826 -44.75 -16.70 -15.80
CA ASP A 826 -45.72 -17.77 -16.11
C ASP A 826 -46.69 -17.97 -14.92
N PRO A 827 -48.01 -17.76 -15.11
CA PRO A 827 -49.01 -17.93 -14.05
C PRO A 827 -49.04 -19.33 -13.42
N GLY A 828 -48.53 -20.35 -14.12
CA GLY A 828 -48.40 -21.72 -13.61
C GLY A 828 -47.22 -21.94 -12.66
N ARG A 829 -46.37 -20.93 -12.43
CA ARG A 829 -45.20 -21.00 -11.55
C ARG A 829 -45.32 -20.03 -10.37
N ILE A 830 -44.58 -20.31 -9.30
CA ILE A 830 -44.52 -19.43 -8.12
C ILE A 830 -43.63 -18.23 -8.44
N PRO A 831 -44.14 -16.97 -8.44
CA PRO A 831 -43.37 -15.80 -8.86
C PRO A 831 -42.06 -15.62 -8.09
N ALA A 832 -42.08 -15.77 -6.77
CA ALA A 832 -40.89 -15.62 -5.94
C ALA A 832 -39.74 -16.58 -6.34
N GLN A 833 -40.05 -17.80 -6.78
CA GLN A 833 -39.03 -18.76 -7.23
C GLN A 833 -38.44 -18.36 -8.58
N VAL A 834 -39.27 -17.88 -9.52
CA VAL A 834 -38.82 -17.42 -10.84
C VAL A 834 -37.96 -16.17 -10.71
N LEU A 835 -38.41 -15.18 -9.92
CA LEU A 835 -37.65 -13.95 -9.66
C LEU A 835 -36.33 -14.24 -8.93
N GLY A 836 -36.34 -15.16 -7.95
CA GLY A 836 -35.13 -15.62 -7.27
C GLY A 836 -34.14 -16.32 -8.23
N ALA A 837 -34.63 -17.22 -9.08
CA ALA A 837 -33.83 -17.90 -10.10
C ALA A 837 -33.26 -16.92 -11.14
N LEU A 838 -34.06 -15.95 -11.59
CA LEU A 838 -33.61 -14.89 -12.49
C LEU A 838 -32.53 -14.02 -11.84
N ARG A 839 -32.73 -13.62 -10.57
CA ARG A 839 -31.74 -12.85 -9.80
C ARG A 839 -30.41 -13.60 -9.73
N ALA A 840 -30.43 -14.88 -9.35
CA ALA A 840 -29.24 -15.72 -9.29
C ALA A 840 -28.56 -15.86 -10.67
N ARG A 841 -29.34 -16.07 -11.73
CA ARG A 841 -28.86 -16.16 -13.12
C ARG A 841 -28.17 -14.87 -13.58
N MET A 842 -28.77 -13.71 -13.32
CA MET A 842 -28.20 -12.41 -13.66
C MET A 842 -26.89 -12.14 -12.92
N LEU A 843 -26.84 -12.44 -11.62
CA LEU A 843 -25.62 -12.31 -10.81
C LEU A 843 -24.53 -13.29 -11.27
N ALA A 844 -24.87 -14.49 -11.72
CA ALA A 844 -23.90 -15.45 -12.25
C ALA A 844 -23.28 -14.96 -13.58
N ARG A 845 -24.10 -14.41 -14.50
CA ARG A 845 -23.62 -13.94 -15.82
C ARG A 845 -22.89 -12.60 -15.76
N TYR A 846 -23.36 -11.67 -14.94
CA TYR A 846 -22.84 -10.30 -14.85
C TYR A 846 -21.99 -10.04 -13.60
N GLY A 847 -21.76 -11.09 -12.79
CA GLY A 847 -20.83 -11.07 -11.68
C GLY A 847 -19.42 -11.57 -12.06
N PRO A 848 -18.55 -11.76 -11.05
CA PRO A 848 -17.14 -12.08 -11.23
C PRO A 848 -16.87 -13.25 -12.17
N GLN A 849 -17.59 -14.37 -12.05
CA GLN A 849 -17.33 -15.55 -12.87
C GLN A 849 -17.68 -15.30 -14.35
N GLY A 850 -18.83 -14.68 -14.63
CA GLY A 850 -19.36 -14.52 -15.98
C GLY A 850 -18.77 -13.38 -16.82
N GLN A 851 -18.25 -12.31 -16.21
CA GLN A 851 -17.72 -11.13 -16.92
C GLN A 851 -16.21 -11.17 -17.14
N GLY A 852 -15.76 -10.93 -18.37
CA GLY A 852 -14.36 -10.72 -18.72
C GLY A 852 -13.87 -9.30 -18.41
N LEU A 853 -12.54 -9.14 -18.35
CA LEU A 853 -11.90 -7.82 -18.31
C LEU A 853 -12.09 -7.10 -19.65
N GLY A 854 -12.36 -5.79 -19.61
CA GLY A 854 -12.63 -4.98 -20.80
C GLY A 854 -13.89 -5.38 -21.56
N GLN A 855 -14.79 -6.17 -20.93
CA GLN A 855 -16.05 -6.58 -21.54
C GLN A 855 -17.17 -5.60 -21.17
N GLY A 856 -17.73 -4.94 -22.18
CA GLY A 856 -18.90 -4.07 -22.02
C GLY A 856 -20.21 -4.85 -21.86
N ILE A 857 -21.28 -4.12 -21.53
CA ILE A 857 -22.62 -4.65 -21.31
C ILE A 857 -23.56 -4.13 -22.40
N GLU A 858 -24.21 -5.04 -23.13
CA GLU A 858 -25.23 -4.69 -24.11
C GLU A 858 -26.63 -4.93 -23.56
N ALA A 859 -27.53 -3.95 -23.76
CA ALA A 859 -28.91 -4.04 -23.32
C ALA A 859 -29.65 -5.25 -23.93
N SER A 860 -29.43 -5.52 -25.22
CA SER A 860 -30.00 -6.68 -25.92
C SER A 860 -29.54 -8.01 -25.31
N GLY A 861 -28.26 -8.10 -24.95
CA GLY A 861 -27.69 -9.28 -24.29
C GLY A 861 -28.31 -9.51 -22.90
N VAL A 862 -28.55 -8.44 -22.14
CA VAL A 862 -29.24 -8.50 -20.84
C VAL A 862 -30.66 -9.04 -21.00
N ILE A 863 -31.42 -8.49 -21.96
CA ILE A 863 -32.79 -8.91 -22.27
C ILE A 863 -32.81 -10.38 -22.68
N ALA A 864 -31.98 -10.79 -23.63
CA ALA A 864 -31.93 -12.16 -24.12
C ALA A 864 -31.54 -13.16 -23.02
N HIS A 865 -30.59 -12.80 -22.15
CA HIS A 865 -30.16 -13.67 -21.06
C HIS A 865 -31.25 -13.85 -20.00
N ALA A 866 -31.98 -12.77 -19.67
CA ALA A 866 -33.10 -12.78 -18.74
C ALA A 866 -34.31 -13.56 -19.31
N GLN A 867 -34.64 -13.34 -20.58
CA GLN A 867 -35.73 -14.03 -21.29
C GLN A 867 -35.52 -15.55 -21.36
N GLY A 868 -34.27 -16.01 -21.37
CA GLY A 868 -33.94 -17.44 -21.34
C GLY A 868 -34.09 -18.11 -19.97
N CYS A 869 -34.55 -17.41 -18.93
CA CYS A 869 -34.83 -17.99 -17.62
C CYS A 869 -36.16 -18.76 -17.65
N ALA A 870 -36.15 -20.02 -17.21
CA ALA A 870 -37.36 -20.84 -17.17
C ALA A 870 -38.46 -20.17 -16.32
N GLY A 871 -39.65 -19.98 -16.90
CA GLY A 871 -40.78 -19.31 -16.25
C GLY A 871 -40.90 -17.80 -16.53
N VAL A 872 -39.95 -17.20 -17.25
CA VAL A 872 -40.08 -15.82 -17.74
C VAL A 872 -40.83 -15.82 -19.07
N MET A 873 -41.99 -15.16 -19.12
CA MET A 873 -42.79 -15.00 -20.34
C MET A 873 -42.33 -13.80 -21.16
N ALA A 874 -42.07 -12.68 -20.49
CA ALA A 874 -41.56 -11.46 -21.12
C ALA A 874 -40.63 -10.71 -20.17
N VAL A 875 -39.67 -9.95 -20.72
CA VAL A 875 -38.79 -9.06 -19.96
C VAL A 875 -38.63 -7.71 -20.66
N VAL A 876 -38.71 -6.64 -19.88
CA VAL A 876 -38.39 -5.27 -20.28
C VAL A 876 -37.22 -4.79 -19.44
N LEU A 877 -36.15 -4.33 -20.09
CA LEU A 877 -35.07 -3.63 -19.41
C LEU A 877 -35.48 -2.16 -19.25
N ALA A 878 -35.90 -1.77 -18.05
CA ALA A 878 -36.34 -0.41 -17.77
C ALA A 878 -35.16 0.56 -17.64
N ALA A 879 -34.03 0.12 -17.06
CA ALA A 879 -32.82 0.93 -16.96
C ALA A 879 -31.52 0.11 -16.97
N LEU A 880 -30.51 0.65 -17.65
CA LEU A 880 -29.12 0.22 -17.65
C LEU A 880 -28.26 1.34 -17.06
N ASP A 881 -27.73 1.11 -15.85
CA ASP A 881 -26.95 2.08 -15.06
C ASP A 881 -27.67 3.43 -14.84
N GLY A 882 -28.98 3.38 -14.60
CA GLY A 882 -29.81 4.55 -14.30
C GLY A 882 -30.44 5.23 -15.54
N GLU A 883 -30.07 4.83 -16.75
CA GLU A 883 -30.62 5.38 -18.00
C GLU A 883 -31.45 4.34 -18.76
N PRO A 884 -32.49 4.74 -19.52
CA PRO A 884 -33.26 3.81 -20.33
C PRO A 884 -32.41 3.25 -21.49
N PRO A 885 -32.63 1.99 -21.93
CA PRO A 885 -31.82 1.38 -22.99
C PRO A 885 -31.79 2.13 -24.31
N ALA A 886 -32.85 2.91 -24.62
CA ALA A 886 -32.89 3.75 -25.81
C ALA A 886 -31.87 4.90 -25.76
N ALA A 887 -31.63 5.48 -24.58
CA ALA A 887 -30.61 6.52 -24.38
C ALA A 887 -29.21 5.91 -24.25
N ARG A 888 -29.11 4.74 -23.62
CA ARG A 888 -27.84 4.05 -23.37
C ARG A 888 -27.96 2.55 -23.72
N PRO A 889 -27.79 2.18 -25.00
CA PRO A 889 -27.95 0.79 -25.44
C PRO A 889 -26.78 -0.12 -25.00
N ARG A 890 -25.65 0.47 -24.61
CA ARG A 890 -24.46 -0.25 -24.14
C ARG A 890 -23.67 0.53 -23.09
N LEU A 891 -23.07 -0.20 -22.15
CA LEU A 891 -22.01 0.29 -21.28
C LEU A 891 -20.67 -0.20 -21.85
N LEU A 892 -19.76 0.73 -22.12
CA LEU A 892 -18.41 0.40 -22.54
C LEU A 892 -17.56 0.12 -21.30
N ALA A 893 -16.83 -1.00 -21.34
CA ALA A 893 -15.73 -1.27 -20.44
C ALA A 893 -14.43 -1.14 -21.24
N GLU A 894 -13.50 -0.37 -20.71
CA GLU A 894 -12.25 -0.08 -21.41
C GLU A 894 -11.22 -1.19 -21.19
N ARG A 895 -10.50 -1.56 -22.25
CA ARG A 895 -9.26 -2.34 -22.10
C ARG A 895 -8.14 -1.45 -21.58
N ALA A 896 -7.00 -2.05 -21.22
CA ALA A 896 -5.82 -1.29 -20.87
C ALA A 896 -5.45 -0.30 -21.98
N ARG A 897 -5.17 0.96 -21.62
CA ARG A 897 -4.97 2.07 -22.57
C ARG A 897 -4.04 3.15 -22.01
N TRP A 898 -3.42 3.91 -22.90
CA TRP A 898 -2.71 5.14 -22.50
C TRP A 898 -3.71 6.24 -22.16
N SER A 899 -3.47 6.98 -21.08
CA SER A 899 -4.25 8.15 -20.68
C SER A 899 -3.35 9.35 -20.45
N ALA A 900 -3.50 10.37 -21.31
CA ALA A 900 -2.77 11.62 -21.19
C ALA A 900 -3.13 12.38 -19.90
N SER A 901 -4.40 12.35 -19.49
CA SER A 901 -4.86 13.01 -18.26
C SER A 901 -4.37 12.34 -16.98
N ALA A 902 -4.14 11.03 -17.02
CA ALA A 902 -3.55 10.27 -15.91
C ALA A 902 -2.02 10.22 -15.98
N GLY A 903 -1.41 10.77 -17.03
CA GLY A 903 0.05 10.74 -17.23
C GLY A 903 0.65 9.34 -17.38
N GLY A 904 -0.15 8.34 -17.79
CA GLY A 904 0.31 6.94 -17.79
C GLY A 904 -0.70 5.93 -18.35
N ILE A 905 -0.36 4.64 -18.22
CA ILE A 905 -1.22 3.53 -18.64
C ILE A 905 -2.28 3.26 -17.57
N LEU A 906 -3.54 3.24 -17.98
CA LEU A 906 -4.64 2.76 -17.16
C LEU A 906 -4.88 1.27 -17.45
N PRO A 907 -5.08 0.43 -16.41
CA PRO A 907 -5.40 -0.98 -16.59
C PRO A 907 -6.83 -1.18 -17.10
N ALA A 908 -7.14 -2.40 -17.52
CA ALA A 908 -8.47 -2.76 -17.99
C ALA A 908 -9.53 -2.61 -16.88
N GLU A 909 -10.73 -2.19 -17.30
CA GLU A 909 -11.89 -2.11 -16.44
C GLU A 909 -12.56 -3.48 -16.33
N TRP A 910 -13.00 -3.83 -15.12
CA TRP A 910 -13.83 -5.00 -14.86
C TRP A 910 -15.23 -4.55 -14.46
N MET A 911 -16.17 -4.70 -15.40
CA MET A 911 -17.54 -4.21 -15.23
C MET A 911 -18.42 -5.28 -14.59
N LEU A 912 -18.90 -5.02 -13.37
CA LEU A 912 -19.66 -5.97 -12.56
C LEU A 912 -21.03 -5.42 -12.17
N LEU A 913 -22.05 -6.30 -12.16
CA LEU A 913 -23.38 -5.96 -11.67
C LEU A 913 -23.35 -5.78 -10.16
N ASP A 914 -23.79 -4.62 -9.68
CA ASP A 914 -23.96 -4.38 -8.26
C ASP A 914 -25.23 -5.08 -7.74
N PRO A 915 -25.13 -6.05 -6.82
CA PRO A 915 -26.30 -6.74 -6.27
C PRO A 915 -27.31 -5.78 -5.62
N ALA A 916 -26.85 -4.66 -5.05
CA ALA A 916 -27.72 -3.65 -4.44
C ALA A 916 -28.48 -2.81 -5.49
N ARG A 917 -27.95 -2.74 -6.71
CA ARG A 917 -28.56 -1.99 -7.84
C ARG A 917 -29.21 -2.90 -8.88
N LEU A 918 -29.43 -4.18 -8.55
CA LEU A 918 -30.24 -5.11 -9.33
C LEU A 918 -31.68 -5.11 -8.80
N VAL A 919 -32.57 -4.45 -9.54
CA VAL A 919 -34.00 -4.36 -9.28
C VAL A 919 -34.75 -5.21 -10.31
N ILE A 920 -35.62 -6.11 -9.82
CA ILE A 920 -36.47 -6.94 -10.65
C ILE A 920 -37.90 -6.77 -10.15
N GLU A 921 -38.76 -6.23 -11.00
CA GLU A 921 -40.17 -5.95 -10.71
C GLU A 921 -41.05 -6.90 -11.53
N GLU A 922 -42.09 -7.45 -10.91
CA GLU A 922 -43.09 -8.24 -11.62
C GLU A 922 -44.08 -7.31 -12.32
N ILE A 923 -44.41 -7.63 -13.57
CA ILE A 923 -45.46 -6.96 -14.34
C ILE A 923 -46.50 -7.98 -14.80
N GLN A 924 -47.73 -7.50 -15.00
CA GLN A 924 -48.76 -8.31 -15.63
C GLN A 924 -48.36 -8.63 -17.09
N PRO A 925 -48.58 -9.87 -17.56
CA PRO A 925 -48.19 -10.33 -18.89
C PRO A 925 -48.83 -9.56 -20.05
#